data_AF-A0A424YBA6-F1
#
_entry.id   AF-A0A424YBA6-F1
#
_cell.length_a   1.000
_cell.length_b   1.000
_cell.length_c   1.000
_cell.angle_alpha   90.00
_cell.angle_beta   90.00
_cell.angle_gamma   90.00
#
_symmetry.space_group_name_H-M   'P 1'
#
loop_
_entity.id
_entity.type
_entity.pdbx_description
1 polymer ?
#
loop_
_entity_poly.entity_id
_entity_poly.type
_entity_poly.pdbx_seq_one_letter_code
_entity_poly.pdbx_strand_id
1 'polypeptide(L)'
;MSKKIGRNDPCPCGSGKKYKKCCLNKKDFVREQKKATQLMEEERFKEAEAVLRKVLNNEDNVTIRNNLAKCLFELGKNEECLDILRTCLEPEREELAANPFTLALASRAFVRLGEKKAGKYYLEMAEKFFEEGLDIFRKEGIDEEDLGFWKEYTLSVLKAAGELEDHSRVLELYYRWKSEHVGWESAYLAGVASFNLKDYTKAATFWGEIGENWFMFYGFKEVATLVEKGLIPPFVIGYKILSHEQIERNLDKVQWEEEYMTSLIKDGNFLMVLLAMVFDLEVEVEMAKELIDDLVHRGEEWGEDLGKRILESPHANTSFKMAAARGLVEKGVYSSGEFIPMIIDGEKEEVKIKKLPVESEADQENREAMEKARELKEKGNMEEAIRTLEEVCYKDNFCLPVAINLSNLLRMVGRLEEAENYLRMVENIDPYNIFMLFNMACLFYQKGDTKGAEEYLEKMNLEEADQELLEKVDQLRDTMKGFGFENLLEKIRRNMAAYEEEKRARIENKTLSPHEKLSRCLKNLPANWTKEICFALEMEPASRREERQGQIEEAFLEKRNLSYLMEENFSPEDKEVLVYLLEKGGWAPLEEVSEKFGSMEGDGFLWNRYLPNSSLGTLWLYGLAVVGKAKLDKRRKKIVVVPLELREPLSILLGVKTKNFEPATIWDYLLEDEGVQEEVFIFRVNLTDKAARVRGFPYRILAIPQDFTLYQLALAILDSFDFEFDHSFGFYDNLKNWTRAREGYEYFTDLGEGYRFPGVEKTLVKDVFKETGKRMLFLFDYGDEWHFLVRLMKEVGREEQEEYPGVIKGEGEVEQYD
;
A
#
# COMPACT_ATOMS: atom_id res chain seq x y z
N MET A 1 -46.67 1.04 8.69
CA MET A 1 -45.67 -0.04 8.87
C MET A 1 -46.10 -1.24 8.05
N SER A 2 -45.32 -1.64 7.04
CA SER A 2 -45.58 -2.87 6.27
C SER A 2 -45.12 -4.09 7.08
N LYS A 3 -46.02 -5.05 7.33
CA LYS A 3 -45.78 -6.30 8.04
C LYS A 3 -44.51 -7.01 7.50
N LYS A 4 -43.48 -7.24 8.32
CA LYS A 4 -42.27 -7.98 7.90
C LYS A 4 -42.66 -9.41 7.48
N ILE A 5 -42.25 -9.82 6.28
CA ILE A 5 -42.53 -11.15 5.72
C ILE A 5 -41.66 -12.20 6.43
N GLY A 6 -42.29 -13.22 7.01
CA GLY A 6 -41.61 -14.33 7.68
C GLY A 6 -40.91 -15.26 6.71
N ARG A 7 -39.80 -15.89 7.12
CA ARG A 7 -38.99 -16.80 6.28
C ARG A 7 -39.80 -17.95 5.65
N ASN A 8 -40.86 -18.40 6.31
CA ASN A 8 -41.73 -19.48 5.83
C ASN A 8 -42.97 -18.99 5.05
N ASP A 9 -43.23 -17.69 4.98
CA ASP A 9 -44.38 -17.12 4.28
C ASP A 9 -44.25 -17.28 2.77
N PRO A 10 -45.35 -17.24 2.00
CA PRO A 10 -45.29 -17.20 0.54
C PRO A 10 -44.46 -16.02 0.03
N CYS A 11 -43.58 -16.24 -0.95
CA CYS A 11 -42.74 -15.17 -1.49
C CYS A 11 -43.61 -14.07 -2.11
N PRO A 12 -43.32 -12.78 -1.83
CA PRO A 12 -44.08 -11.66 -2.37
C PRO A 12 -43.91 -11.50 -3.90
N CYS A 13 -42.93 -12.17 -4.51
CA CYS A 13 -42.74 -12.16 -5.96
C CYS A 13 -43.77 -12.99 -6.74
N GLY A 14 -44.74 -13.64 -6.05
CA GLY A 14 -45.78 -14.43 -6.70
C GLY A 14 -45.34 -15.83 -7.15
N SER A 15 -44.14 -16.30 -6.77
CA SER A 15 -43.60 -17.58 -7.20
C SER A 15 -44.26 -18.83 -6.59
N GLY A 16 -45.15 -18.66 -5.61
CA GLY A 16 -45.77 -19.76 -4.86
C GLY A 16 -44.83 -20.53 -3.92
N LYS A 17 -43.53 -20.19 -3.88
CA LYS A 17 -42.53 -20.80 -2.97
C LYS A 17 -42.48 -20.04 -1.64
N LYS A 18 -41.97 -20.68 -0.58
CA LYS A 18 -41.66 -20.00 0.70
C LYS A 18 -40.60 -18.91 0.47
N TYR A 19 -40.64 -17.79 1.19
CA TYR A 19 -39.73 -16.65 1.04
C TYR A 19 -38.26 -17.08 1.13
N LYS A 20 -37.93 -17.95 2.10
CA LYS A 20 -36.61 -18.59 2.26
C LYS A 20 -36.18 -19.56 1.15
N LYS A 21 -37.07 -19.94 0.25
CA LYS A 21 -36.78 -20.84 -0.89
C LYS A 21 -36.87 -20.10 -2.23
N CYS A 22 -36.89 -18.76 -2.18
CA CYS A 22 -37.05 -17.93 -3.37
C CYS A 22 -36.31 -16.59 -3.18
N CYS A 23 -37.02 -15.51 -2.90
CA CYS A 23 -36.49 -14.15 -2.92
C CYS A 23 -35.40 -13.90 -1.86
N LEU A 24 -35.41 -14.64 -0.73
CA LEU A 24 -34.36 -14.55 0.29
C LEU A 24 -33.05 -15.17 -0.20
N ASN A 25 -33.09 -16.39 -0.74
CA ASN A 25 -31.90 -17.04 -1.31
C ASN A 25 -31.31 -16.27 -2.49
N LYS A 26 -32.14 -15.54 -3.27
CA LYS A 26 -31.64 -14.63 -4.32
C LYS A 26 -30.79 -13.49 -3.76
N LYS A 27 -31.05 -13.00 -2.54
CA LYS A 27 -30.24 -11.94 -1.90
C LYS A 27 -28.93 -12.50 -1.37
N ASP A 28 -28.96 -13.66 -0.72
CA ASP A 28 -27.76 -14.34 -0.22
C ASP A 28 -26.81 -14.69 -1.37
N PHE A 29 -27.36 -15.14 -2.50
CA PHE A 29 -26.63 -15.44 -3.73
C PHE A 29 -25.91 -14.22 -4.34
N VAL A 30 -26.57 -13.07 -4.45
CA VAL A 30 -25.95 -11.84 -4.96
C VAL A 30 -24.81 -11.39 -4.04
N ARG A 31 -24.94 -11.59 -2.72
CA ARG A 31 -23.87 -11.33 -1.74
C ARG A 31 -22.68 -12.28 -1.96
N GLU A 32 -22.91 -13.58 -2.15
CA GLU A 32 -21.84 -14.56 -2.38
C GLU A 32 -21.08 -14.30 -3.69
N GLN A 33 -21.77 -13.92 -4.77
CA GLN A 33 -21.12 -13.53 -6.03
C GLN A 33 -20.25 -12.27 -5.88
N LYS A 34 -20.74 -11.27 -5.13
CA LYS A 34 -19.95 -10.06 -4.83
C LYS A 34 -18.72 -10.40 -3.99
N LYS A 35 -18.87 -11.23 -2.95
CA LYS A 35 -17.75 -11.71 -2.12
C LYS A 35 -16.71 -12.44 -2.98
N ALA A 36 -17.15 -13.35 -3.86
CA ALA A 36 -16.25 -14.03 -4.79
C ALA A 36 -15.50 -13.06 -5.71
N THR A 37 -16.20 -12.06 -6.26
CA THR A 37 -15.58 -11.06 -7.16
C THR A 37 -14.54 -10.23 -6.41
N GLN A 38 -14.86 -9.75 -5.21
CA GLN A 38 -13.92 -9.02 -4.36
C GLN A 38 -12.69 -9.87 -4.02
N LEU A 39 -12.87 -11.13 -3.61
CA LEU A 39 -11.76 -12.04 -3.33
C LEU A 39 -10.87 -12.28 -4.56
N MET A 40 -11.44 -12.29 -5.77
CA MET A 40 -10.66 -12.37 -7.01
C MET A 40 -9.88 -11.10 -7.31
N GLU A 41 -10.44 -9.92 -6.99
CA GLU A 41 -9.75 -8.63 -7.11
C GLU A 41 -8.59 -8.50 -6.11
N GLU A 42 -8.76 -9.06 -4.91
CA GLU A 42 -7.72 -9.18 -3.87
C GLU A 42 -6.73 -10.35 -4.12
N GLU A 43 -6.82 -11.02 -5.28
CA GLU A 43 -6.02 -12.20 -5.65
C GLU A 43 -6.09 -13.39 -4.67
N ARG A 44 -7.12 -13.45 -3.82
CA ARG A 44 -7.40 -14.54 -2.86
C ARG A 44 -8.13 -15.70 -3.55
N PHE A 45 -7.51 -16.26 -4.59
CA PHE A 45 -8.15 -17.22 -5.50
C PHE A 45 -8.63 -18.50 -4.82
N LYS A 46 -7.94 -18.97 -3.76
CA LYS A 46 -8.34 -20.17 -3.00
C LYS A 46 -9.69 -19.98 -2.30
N GLU A 47 -9.91 -18.79 -1.73
CA GLU A 47 -11.16 -18.47 -1.05
C GLU A 47 -12.26 -18.15 -2.04
N ALA A 48 -11.93 -17.42 -3.11
CA ALA A 48 -12.86 -17.18 -4.22
C ALA A 48 -13.34 -18.49 -4.83
N GLU A 49 -12.45 -19.48 -5.04
CA GLU A 49 -12.80 -20.83 -5.50
C GLU A 49 -13.86 -21.47 -4.59
N ALA A 50 -13.64 -21.44 -3.27
CA ALA A 50 -14.55 -22.03 -2.29
C ALA A 50 -15.93 -21.37 -2.31
N VAL A 51 -16.00 -20.04 -2.43
CA VAL A 51 -17.26 -19.30 -2.57
C VAL A 51 -17.94 -19.63 -3.89
N LEU A 52 -17.22 -19.61 -5.01
CA LEU A 52 -17.76 -19.85 -6.35
C LEU A 52 -18.31 -21.27 -6.53
N ARG A 53 -17.72 -22.28 -5.88
CA ARG A 53 -18.30 -23.64 -5.87
C ARG A 53 -19.66 -23.69 -5.17
N LYS A 54 -19.86 -22.92 -4.10
CA LYS A 54 -21.18 -22.80 -3.42
C LYS A 54 -22.18 -22.07 -4.31
N VAL A 55 -21.76 -20.99 -4.96
CA VAL A 55 -22.57 -20.21 -5.89
C VAL A 55 -23.03 -21.08 -7.09
N LEU A 56 -22.12 -21.87 -7.67
CA LEU A 56 -22.40 -22.73 -8.83
C LEU A 56 -23.49 -23.79 -8.54
N ASN A 57 -23.58 -24.29 -7.31
CA ASN A 57 -24.63 -25.24 -6.92
C ASN A 57 -26.03 -24.62 -6.92
N ASN A 58 -26.13 -23.28 -6.84
CA ASN A 58 -27.39 -22.56 -6.78
C ASN A 58 -27.79 -21.97 -8.15
N GLU A 59 -26.83 -21.41 -8.89
CA GLU A 59 -27.04 -20.89 -10.23
C GLU A 59 -25.87 -21.30 -11.12
N ASP A 60 -26.20 -21.84 -12.29
CA ASP A 60 -25.22 -22.32 -13.25
C ASP A 60 -25.33 -21.50 -14.54
N ASN A 61 -24.38 -20.58 -14.73
CA ASN A 61 -24.24 -19.72 -15.90
C ASN A 61 -22.77 -19.56 -16.30
N VAL A 62 -22.53 -19.08 -17.53
CA VAL A 62 -21.18 -18.94 -18.10
C VAL A 62 -20.26 -18.04 -17.26
N THR A 63 -20.78 -16.96 -16.64
CA THR A 63 -19.99 -16.03 -15.84
C THR A 63 -19.44 -16.69 -14.58
N ILE A 64 -20.28 -17.43 -13.84
CA ILE A 64 -19.87 -18.11 -12.61
C ILE A 64 -18.83 -19.19 -12.93
N ARG A 65 -19.05 -19.97 -14.00
CA ARG A 65 -18.10 -20.98 -14.45
C ARG A 65 -16.78 -20.38 -14.89
N ASN A 66 -16.81 -19.28 -15.64
CA ASN A 66 -15.60 -18.57 -16.06
C ASN A 66 -14.82 -18.03 -14.86
N ASN A 67 -15.50 -17.45 -13.86
CA ASN A 67 -14.85 -16.95 -12.65
C ASN A 67 -14.23 -18.09 -11.83
N LEU A 68 -14.94 -19.21 -11.67
CA LEU A 68 -14.41 -20.39 -10.97
C LEU A 68 -13.22 -20.98 -11.71
N ALA A 69 -13.33 -21.14 -13.03
CA ALA A 69 -12.24 -21.62 -13.87
C ALA A 69 -11.03 -20.69 -13.81
N LYS A 70 -11.23 -19.36 -13.80
CA LYS A 70 -10.15 -18.39 -13.62
C LYS A 70 -9.44 -18.59 -12.29
N CYS A 71 -10.17 -18.79 -11.19
CA CYS A 71 -9.55 -19.08 -9.88
C CYS A 71 -8.70 -20.35 -9.91
N LEU A 72 -9.25 -21.44 -10.47
CA LEU A 72 -8.54 -22.72 -10.61
C LEU A 72 -7.28 -22.59 -11.47
N PHE A 73 -7.36 -21.83 -12.55
CA PHE A 73 -6.24 -21.55 -13.44
C PHE A 73 -5.12 -20.78 -12.74
N GLU A 74 -5.44 -19.73 -11.96
CA GLU A 74 -4.44 -18.97 -11.21
C GLU A 74 -3.82 -19.80 -10.06
N LEU A 75 -4.56 -20.78 -9.51
CA LEU A 75 -4.05 -21.76 -8.55
C LEU A 75 -3.22 -22.90 -9.20
N GLY A 76 -3.04 -22.88 -10.52
CA GLY A 76 -2.30 -23.92 -11.26
C GLY A 76 -3.07 -25.24 -11.47
N LYS A 77 -4.35 -25.30 -11.09
CA LYS A 77 -5.22 -26.48 -11.23
C LYS A 77 -5.84 -26.56 -12.63
N ASN A 78 -4.98 -26.70 -13.66
CA ASN A 78 -5.38 -26.56 -15.06
C ASN A 78 -6.35 -27.65 -15.55
N GLU A 79 -6.26 -28.89 -15.05
CA GLU A 79 -7.20 -29.96 -15.40
C GLU A 79 -8.61 -29.67 -14.88
N GLU A 80 -8.72 -29.29 -13.59
CA GLU A 80 -10.01 -28.90 -12.99
C GLU A 80 -10.59 -27.66 -13.68
N CYS A 81 -9.75 -26.69 -14.06
CA CYS A 81 -10.17 -25.54 -14.86
C CYS A 81 -10.88 -25.98 -16.14
N LEU A 82 -10.27 -26.91 -16.90
CA LEU A 82 -10.88 -27.43 -18.14
C LEU A 82 -12.14 -28.25 -17.88
N ASP A 83 -12.22 -29.01 -16.79
CA ASP A 83 -13.43 -29.73 -16.42
C ASP A 83 -14.61 -28.78 -16.12
N ILE A 84 -14.37 -27.67 -15.44
CA ILE A 84 -15.40 -26.64 -15.22
C ILE A 84 -15.84 -26.00 -16.55
N LEU A 85 -14.89 -25.72 -17.45
CA LEU A 85 -15.16 -25.10 -18.74
C LEU A 85 -15.81 -26.04 -19.76
N ARG A 86 -15.68 -27.37 -19.62
CA ARG A 86 -16.24 -28.35 -20.57
C ARG A 86 -17.72 -28.11 -20.84
N THR A 87 -18.51 -27.81 -19.80
CA THR A 87 -19.95 -27.51 -19.94
C THR A 87 -20.24 -26.22 -20.71
N CYS A 88 -19.31 -25.28 -20.77
CA CYS A 88 -19.44 -24.07 -21.58
C CYS A 88 -18.98 -24.29 -23.02
N LEU A 89 -17.96 -25.14 -23.22
CA LEU A 89 -17.42 -25.49 -24.54
C LEU A 89 -18.39 -26.41 -25.33
N GLU A 90 -19.15 -27.24 -24.61
CA GLU A 90 -20.19 -28.12 -25.15
C GLU A 90 -21.53 -27.83 -24.43
N PRO A 91 -22.16 -26.66 -24.68
CA PRO A 91 -23.29 -26.20 -23.88
C PRO A 91 -24.58 -26.94 -24.26
N GLU A 92 -25.27 -27.48 -23.26
CA GLU A 92 -26.64 -28.03 -23.44
C GLU A 92 -27.70 -26.92 -23.52
N ARG A 93 -27.39 -25.71 -23.02
CA ARG A 93 -28.27 -24.53 -22.98
C ARG A 93 -27.52 -23.31 -23.49
N GLU A 94 -28.19 -22.44 -24.23
CA GLU A 94 -27.59 -21.24 -24.85
C GLU A 94 -26.93 -20.30 -23.81
N GLU A 95 -27.54 -20.15 -22.62
CA GLU A 95 -27.01 -19.33 -21.51
C GLU A 95 -25.65 -19.79 -20.96
N LEU A 96 -25.24 -21.03 -21.28
CA LEU A 96 -23.95 -21.60 -20.90
C LEU A 96 -22.90 -21.49 -22.00
N ALA A 97 -23.28 -21.02 -23.20
CA ALA A 97 -22.39 -21.02 -24.34
C ALA A 97 -21.12 -20.21 -24.07
N ALA A 98 -19.98 -20.78 -24.46
CA ALA A 98 -18.68 -20.15 -24.34
C ALA A 98 -18.66 -18.76 -25.00
N ASN A 99 -18.08 -17.79 -24.30
CA ASN A 99 -17.74 -16.48 -24.84
C ASN A 99 -16.22 -16.41 -25.14
N PRO A 100 -15.71 -15.31 -25.74
CA PRO A 100 -14.28 -15.21 -26.06
C PRO A 100 -13.37 -15.36 -24.84
N PHE A 101 -13.81 -14.92 -23.65
CA PHE A 101 -13.07 -15.14 -22.41
C PHE A 101 -12.96 -16.63 -22.07
N THR A 102 -14.06 -17.39 -22.15
CA THR A 102 -14.07 -18.84 -21.92
C THR A 102 -13.07 -19.56 -22.82
N LEU A 103 -13.09 -19.24 -24.11
CA LEU A 103 -12.23 -19.86 -25.12
C LEU A 103 -10.75 -19.49 -24.91
N ALA A 104 -10.46 -18.22 -24.60
CA ALA A 104 -9.11 -17.78 -24.28
C ALA A 104 -8.57 -18.44 -22.99
N LEU A 105 -9.41 -18.60 -21.96
CA LEU A 105 -9.02 -19.28 -20.73
C LEU A 105 -8.77 -20.78 -20.96
N ALA A 106 -9.63 -21.45 -21.74
CA ALA A 106 -9.41 -22.84 -22.13
C ALA A 106 -8.09 -23.00 -22.92
N SER A 107 -7.84 -22.10 -23.87
CA SER A 107 -6.58 -22.05 -24.63
C SER A 107 -5.36 -22.06 -23.70
N ARG A 108 -5.33 -21.12 -22.75
CA ARG A 108 -4.24 -21.00 -21.75
C ARG A 108 -4.11 -22.26 -20.88
N ALA A 109 -5.22 -22.82 -20.41
CA ALA A 109 -5.20 -24.03 -19.59
C ALA A 109 -4.62 -25.24 -20.35
N PHE A 110 -5.01 -25.45 -21.61
CA PHE A 110 -4.42 -26.49 -22.46
C PHE A 110 -2.92 -26.29 -22.70
N VAL A 111 -2.49 -25.04 -22.90
CA VAL A 111 -1.06 -24.72 -23.07
C VAL A 111 -0.25 -25.08 -21.83
N ARG A 112 -0.75 -24.74 -20.63
CA ARG A 112 -0.09 -25.09 -19.36
C ARG A 112 -0.02 -26.60 -19.10
N LEU A 113 -0.92 -27.38 -19.71
CA LEU A 113 -0.87 -28.85 -19.71
C LEU A 113 0.04 -29.44 -20.80
N GLY A 114 0.70 -28.59 -21.61
CA GLY A 114 1.56 -29.02 -22.71
C GLY A 114 0.81 -29.31 -24.02
N GLU A 115 -0.50 -29.14 -24.08
CA GLU A 115 -1.35 -29.41 -25.25
C GLU A 115 -1.43 -28.20 -26.20
N LYS A 116 -0.28 -27.72 -26.70
CA LYS A 116 -0.21 -26.50 -27.54
C LYS A 116 -1.14 -26.51 -28.77
N LYS A 117 -1.43 -27.69 -29.35
CA LYS A 117 -2.38 -27.80 -30.49
C LYS A 117 -3.82 -27.48 -30.09
N ALA A 118 -4.28 -28.01 -28.96
CA ALA A 118 -5.60 -27.70 -28.41
C ALA A 118 -5.66 -26.23 -27.99
N GLY A 119 -4.60 -25.74 -27.33
CA GLY A 119 -4.43 -24.32 -27.00
C GLY A 119 -4.64 -23.41 -28.21
N LYS A 120 -3.96 -23.69 -29.33
CA LYS A 120 -4.09 -22.94 -30.57
C LYS A 120 -5.50 -22.99 -31.16
N TYR A 121 -6.14 -24.16 -31.15
CA TYR A 121 -7.51 -24.31 -31.63
C TYR A 121 -8.49 -23.40 -30.86
N TYR A 122 -8.42 -23.39 -29.53
CA TYR A 122 -9.30 -22.54 -28.72
C TYR A 122 -8.98 -21.04 -28.84
N LEU A 123 -7.71 -20.68 -29.09
CA LEU A 123 -7.35 -19.30 -29.42
C LEU A 123 -8.02 -18.85 -30.73
N GLU A 124 -7.90 -19.64 -31.80
CA GLU A 124 -8.50 -19.32 -33.11
C GLU A 124 -10.03 -19.21 -33.00
N MET A 125 -10.65 -20.05 -32.18
CA MET A 125 -12.08 -19.91 -31.87
C MET A 125 -12.39 -18.61 -31.10
N ALA A 126 -11.58 -18.25 -30.11
CA ALA A 126 -11.78 -17.00 -29.34
C ALA A 126 -11.69 -15.77 -30.24
N GLU A 127 -10.69 -15.73 -31.14
CA GLU A 127 -10.52 -14.67 -32.15
C GLU A 127 -11.78 -14.55 -33.03
N LYS A 128 -12.21 -15.67 -33.63
CA LYS A 128 -13.36 -15.71 -34.51
C LYS A 128 -14.63 -15.25 -33.79
N PHE A 129 -14.88 -15.74 -32.59
CA PHE A 129 -16.10 -15.44 -31.85
C PHE A 129 -16.15 -13.97 -31.39
N PHE A 130 -15.00 -13.40 -31.02
CA PHE A 130 -14.89 -11.98 -30.72
C PHE A 130 -15.22 -11.11 -31.93
N GLU A 131 -14.66 -11.43 -33.10
CA GLU A 131 -14.89 -10.69 -34.35
C GLU A 131 -16.35 -10.80 -34.83
N GLU A 132 -16.94 -12.00 -34.78
CA GLU A 132 -18.36 -12.20 -35.12
C GLU A 132 -19.29 -11.38 -34.20
N GLY A 133 -18.98 -11.33 -32.90
CA GLY A 133 -19.73 -10.50 -31.95
C GLY A 133 -19.64 -9.01 -32.26
N LEU A 134 -18.45 -8.49 -32.56
CA LEU A 134 -18.27 -7.09 -32.97
C LEU A 134 -19.09 -6.75 -34.22
N ASP A 135 -19.12 -7.65 -35.21
CA ASP A 135 -19.90 -7.45 -36.43
C ASP A 135 -21.41 -7.46 -36.19
N ILE A 136 -21.90 -8.28 -35.27
CA ILE A 136 -23.31 -8.28 -34.85
C ILE A 136 -23.65 -6.95 -34.20
N PHE A 137 -22.85 -6.50 -33.22
CA PHE A 137 -23.13 -5.26 -32.51
C PHE A 137 -23.10 -4.03 -33.41
N ARG A 138 -22.17 -3.99 -34.38
CA ARG A 138 -22.12 -2.93 -35.41
C ARG A 138 -23.38 -2.92 -36.28
N LYS A 139 -23.94 -4.08 -36.63
CA LYS A 139 -25.17 -4.19 -37.42
C LYS A 139 -26.41 -3.78 -36.61
N GLU A 140 -26.43 -4.11 -35.33
CA GLU A 140 -27.54 -3.78 -34.42
C GLU A 140 -27.50 -2.34 -33.92
N GLY A 141 -26.39 -1.62 -34.16
CA GLY A 141 -26.24 -0.22 -33.78
C GLY A 141 -26.12 -0.03 -32.28
N ILE A 142 -25.50 -0.99 -31.58
CA ILE A 142 -25.24 -0.88 -30.13
C ILE A 142 -24.23 0.25 -29.90
N ASP A 143 -24.53 1.12 -28.93
CA ASP A 143 -23.70 2.27 -28.58
C ASP A 143 -22.31 1.82 -28.09
N GLU A 144 -21.26 2.57 -28.44
CA GLU A 144 -19.88 2.22 -28.07
C GLU A 144 -19.65 2.10 -26.55
N GLU A 145 -20.42 2.85 -25.74
CA GLU A 145 -20.37 2.76 -24.27
C GLU A 145 -20.85 1.40 -23.75
N ASP A 146 -21.82 0.78 -24.42
CA ASP A 146 -22.37 -0.53 -24.02
C ASP A 146 -21.44 -1.69 -24.43
N LEU A 147 -20.47 -1.44 -25.31
CA LEU A 147 -19.50 -2.45 -25.78
C LEU A 147 -18.28 -2.62 -24.87
N GLY A 148 -18.15 -1.82 -23.81
CA GLY A 148 -16.98 -1.83 -22.92
C GLY A 148 -16.65 -3.24 -22.40
N PHE A 149 -17.65 -3.98 -21.93
CA PHE A 149 -17.45 -5.35 -21.41
C PHE A 149 -17.00 -6.35 -22.47
N TRP A 150 -17.43 -6.17 -23.73
CA TRP A 150 -17.03 -7.05 -24.83
C TRP A 150 -15.58 -6.78 -25.21
N LYS A 151 -15.21 -5.50 -25.28
CA LYS A 151 -13.86 -5.02 -25.59
C LYS A 151 -12.81 -5.49 -24.58
N GLU A 152 -13.18 -5.75 -23.32
CA GLU A 152 -12.30 -6.34 -22.31
C GLU A 152 -11.76 -7.73 -22.72
N TYR A 153 -12.46 -8.46 -23.60
CA TYR A 153 -11.99 -9.76 -24.06
C TYR A 153 -10.73 -9.70 -24.92
N THR A 154 -10.41 -8.54 -25.51
CA THR A 154 -9.16 -8.33 -26.25
C THR A 154 -7.94 -8.74 -25.41
N LEU A 155 -7.93 -8.36 -24.13
CA LEU A 155 -6.82 -8.66 -23.22
C LEU A 155 -6.65 -10.16 -22.97
N SER A 156 -7.76 -10.88 -22.74
CA SER A 156 -7.72 -12.33 -22.50
C SER A 156 -7.19 -13.09 -23.73
N VAL A 157 -7.59 -12.67 -24.93
CA VAL A 157 -7.13 -13.30 -26.18
C VAL A 157 -5.64 -13.01 -26.42
N LEU A 158 -5.18 -11.77 -26.17
CA LEU A 158 -3.75 -11.43 -26.25
C LEU A 158 -2.91 -12.27 -25.27
N LYS A 159 -3.38 -12.47 -24.03
CA LYS A 159 -2.73 -13.34 -23.05
C LYS A 159 -2.65 -14.79 -23.52
N ALA A 160 -3.71 -15.31 -24.15
CA ALA A 160 -3.73 -16.66 -24.71
C ALA A 160 -2.71 -16.84 -25.86
N ALA A 161 -2.64 -15.89 -26.79
CA ALA A 161 -1.63 -15.88 -27.84
C ALA A 161 -0.20 -15.77 -27.27
N GLY A 162 -0.02 -14.98 -26.21
CA GLY A 162 1.24 -14.83 -25.51
C GLY A 162 1.71 -16.10 -24.81
N GLU A 163 0.83 -16.81 -24.09
CA GLU A 163 1.18 -18.09 -23.45
C GLU A 163 1.50 -19.20 -24.46
N LEU A 164 0.95 -19.12 -25.68
CA LEU A 164 1.35 -19.99 -26.81
C LEU A 164 2.75 -19.67 -27.36
N GLU A 165 3.41 -18.61 -26.87
CA GLU A 165 4.66 -18.06 -27.39
C GLU A 165 4.55 -17.55 -28.84
N ASP A 166 3.33 -17.24 -29.31
CA ASP A 166 3.09 -16.67 -30.64
C ASP A 166 3.13 -15.13 -30.57
N HIS A 167 4.33 -14.60 -30.34
CA HIS A 167 4.57 -13.16 -30.16
C HIS A 167 4.12 -12.33 -31.38
N SER A 168 4.28 -12.89 -32.59
CA SER A 168 3.82 -12.26 -33.83
C SER A 168 2.29 -12.13 -33.86
N ARG A 169 1.57 -13.17 -33.42
CA ARG A 169 0.10 -13.12 -33.30
C ARG A 169 -0.35 -12.09 -32.27
N VAL A 170 0.34 -11.94 -31.14
CA VAL A 170 0.02 -10.88 -30.15
C VAL A 170 0.08 -9.51 -30.79
N LEU A 171 1.14 -9.20 -31.55
CA LEU A 171 1.27 -7.92 -32.24
C LEU A 171 0.22 -7.74 -33.34
N GLU A 172 -0.03 -8.78 -34.13
CA GLU A 172 -1.06 -8.77 -35.18
C GLU A 172 -2.43 -8.43 -34.59
N LEU A 173 -2.85 -9.12 -33.52
CA LEU A 173 -4.12 -8.90 -32.84
C LEU A 173 -4.18 -7.52 -32.18
N TYR A 174 -3.08 -7.07 -31.56
CA TYR A 174 -2.99 -5.74 -30.99
C TYR A 174 -3.29 -4.65 -32.03
N TYR A 175 -2.66 -4.72 -33.21
CA TYR A 175 -2.91 -3.74 -34.27
C TYR A 175 -4.28 -3.91 -34.93
N ARG A 176 -4.73 -5.15 -35.12
CA ARG A 176 -6.05 -5.44 -35.70
C ARG A 176 -7.18 -4.85 -34.85
N TRP A 177 -7.07 -4.92 -33.53
CA TRP A 177 -8.07 -4.45 -32.59
C TRP A 177 -7.69 -3.12 -31.92
N LYS A 178 -6.90 -2.28 -32.60
CA LYS A 178 -6.38 -1.03 -32.02
C LYS A 178 -7.47 -0.09 -31.46
N SER A 179 -8.64 -0.03 -32.10
CA SER A 179 -9.81 0.75 -31.65
C SER A 179 -10.63 0.09 -30.54
N GLU A 180 -10.35 -1.16 -30.23
CA GLU A 180 -11.15 -1.99 -29.33
C GLU A 180 -10.47 -2.24 -27.98
N HIS A 181 -9.21 -1.83 -27.78
CA HIS A 181 -8.54 -1.97 -26.49
C HIS A 181 -9.08 -0.95 -25.47
N VAL A 182 -9.32 -1.41 -24.24
CA VAL A 182 -9.92 -0.60 -23.16
C VAL A 182 -8.88 0.02 -22.22
N GLY A 183 -7.69 -0.59 -22.12
CA GLY A 183 -6.67 -0.23 -21.12
C GLY A 183 -5.24 -0.30 -21.64
N TRP A 184 -4.29 0.14 -20.80
CA TRP A 184 -2.86 0.15 -21.09
C TRP A 184 -2.26 -1.26 -21.17
N GLU A 185 -2.93 -2.25 -20.59
CA GLU A 185 -2.49 -3.65 -20.49
C GLU A 185 -2.25 -4.27 -21.87
N SER A 186 -3.08 -3.96 -22.87
CA SER A 186 -2.88 -4.44 -24.23
C SER A 186 -1.58 -3.90 -24.84
N ALA A 187 -1.23 -2.64 -24.58
CA ALA A 187 0.02 -2.04 -25.03
C ALA A 187 1.22 -2.62 -24.28
N TYR A 188 1.07 -2.90 -22.98
CA TYR A 188 2.07 -3.64 -22.21
C TYR A 188 2.38 -5.01 -22.84
N LEU A 189 1.36 -5.82 -23.17
CA LEU A 189 1.56 -7.14 -23.79
C LEU A 189 2.15 -7.04 -25.20
N ALA A 190 1.85 -5.98 -25.96
CA ALA A 190 2.50 -5.69 -27.23
C ALA A 190 3.98 -5.32 -27.05
N GLY A 191 4.32 -4.60 -25.97
CA GLY A 191 5.70 -4.36 -25.55
C GLY A 191 6.45 -5.65 -25.24
N VAL A 192 5.86 -6.54 -24.43
CA VAL A 192 6.38 -7.88 -24.12
C VAL A 192 6.62 -8.70 -25.41
N ALA A 193 5.64 -8.73 -26.31
CA ALA A 193 5.76 -9.43 -27.58
C ALA A 193 6.89 -8.89 -28.46
N SER A 194 7.03 -7.56 -28.53
CA SER A 194 8.12 -6.91 -29.27
C SER A 194 9.48 -7.26 -28.67
N PHE A 195 9.59 -7.25 -27.34
CA PHE A 195 10.81 -7.59 -26.62
C PHE A 195 11.24 -9.03 -26.88
N ASN A 196 10.30 -9.98 -26.78
CA ASN A 196 10.56 -11.40 -27.04
C ASN A 196 10.89 -11.68 -28.52
N LEU A 197 10.40 -10.86 -29.45
CA LEU A 197 10.80 -10.85 -30.87
C LEU A 197 12.16 -10.18 -31.13
N LYS A 198 12.82 -9.67 -30.08
CA LYS A 198 14.08 -8.90 -30.15
C LYS A 198 13.97 -7.57 -30.88
N ASP A 199 12.75 -7.02 -30.98
CA ASP A 199 12.51 -5.65 -31.43
C ASP A 199 12.44 -4.73 -30.20
N TYR A 200 13.61 -4.52 -29.57
CA TYR A 200 13.72 -3.81 -28.29
C TYR A 200 13.37 -2.33 -28.43
N THR A 201 13.64 -1.73 -29.59
CA THR A 201 13.24 -0.33 -29.89
C THR A 201 11.72 -0.18 -29.85
N LYS A 202 10.99 -1.14 -30.43
CA LYS A 202 9.53 -1.13 -30.40
C LYS A 202 8.96 -1.44 -29.02
N ALA A 203 9.58 -2.37 -28.28
CA ALA A 203 9.24 -2.63 -26.88
C ALA A 203 9.38 -1.35 -26.01
N ALA A 204 10.51 -0.66 -26.14
CA ALA A 204 10.79 0.61 -25.48
C ALA A 204 9.76 1.71 -25.83
N THR A 205 9.27 1.73 -27.07
CA THR A 205 8.22 2.65 -27.49
C THR A 205 6.90 2.35 -26.77
N PHE A 206 6.45 1.10 -26.78
CA PHE A 206 5.22 0.71 -26.09
C PHE A 206 5.25 1.05 -24.59
N TRP A 207 6.33 0.68 -23.90
CA TRP A 207 6.45 0.96 -22.46
C TRP A 207 6.64 2.45 -22.14
N GLY A 208 7.33 3.19 -23.02
CA GLY A 208 7.44 4.64 -22.90
C GLY A 208 6.10 5.37 -23.03
N GLU A 209 5.22 4.92 -23.92
CA GLU A 209 3.87 5.50 -24.13
C GLU A 209 2.96 5.28 -22.92
N ILE A 210 3.09 4.15 -22.22
CA ILE A 210 2.28 3.85 -21.03
C ILE A 210 2.93 4.27 -19.71
N GLY A 211 4.10 4.93 -19.74
CA GLY A 211 4.89 5.30 -18.55
C GLY A 211 4.16 6.12 -17.50
N GLU A 212 3.18 6.95 -17.91
CA GLU A 212 2.37 7.75 -16.97
C GLU A 212 1.44 6.89 -16.09
N ASN A 213 1.13 5.66 -16.51
CA ASN A 213 0.27 4.76 -15.73
C ASN A 213 1.02 4.15 -14.54
N TRP A 214 2.31 3.84 -14.73
CA TRP A 214 3.18 3.30 -13.70
C TRP A 214 4.64 3.59 -14.04
N PHE A 215 5.35 4.27 -13.13
CA PHE A 215 6.71 4.78 -13.36
C PHE A 215 7.70 3.68 -13.78
N MET A 216 7.49 2.45 -13.31
CA MET A 216 8.34 1.29 -13.64
C MET A 216 8.40 1.02 -15.16
N PHE A 217 7.39 1.41 -15.94
CA PHE A 217 7.46 1.24 -17.40
C PHE A 217 8.51 2.13 -18.06
N TYR A 218 8.92 3.25 -17.44
CA TYR A 218 10.10 4.00 -17.88
C TYR A 218 11.39 3.20 -17.64
N GLY A 219 11.48 2.49 -16.51
CA GLY A 219 12.55 1.54 -16.27
C GLY A 219 12.56 0.40 -17.28
N PHE A 220 11.40 -0.15 -17.65
CA PHE A 220 11.31 -1.24 -18.65
C PHE A 220 11.79 -0.77 -20.03
N LYS A 221 11.44 0.47 -20.40
CA LYS A 221 11.97 1.15 -21.59
C LYS A 221 13.50 1.27 -21.55
N GLU A 222 14.07 1.64 -20.40
CA GLU A 222 15.53 1.76 -20.25
C GLU A 222 16.20 0.38 -20.36
N VAL A 223 15.66 -0.64 -19.69
CA VAL A 223 16.14 -2.03 -19.81
C VAL A 223 16.13 -2.49 -21.26
N ALA A 224 15.05 -2.28 -22.02
CA ALA A 224 15.01 -2.61 -23.44
C ALA A 224 16.10 -1.88 -24.25
N THR A 225 16.36 -0.62 -23.93
CA THR A 225 17.41 0.17 -24.57
C THR A 225 18.81 -0.36 -24.24
N LEU A 226 19.03 -0.82 -23.00
CA LEU A 226 20.29 -1.40 -22.56
C LEU A 226 20.53 -2.81 -23.13
N VAL A 227 19.46 -3.59 -23.37
CA VAL A 227 19.52 -4.86 -24.09
C VAL A 227 19.87 -4.62 -25.57
N GLU A 228 19.25 -3.65 -26.24
CA GLU A 228 19.59 -3.24 -27.62
C GLU A 228 21.06 -2.83 -27.75
N LYS A 229 21.57 -2.08 -26.77
CA LYS A 229 22.99 -1.67 -26.70
C LYS A 229 23.94 -2.82 -26.33
N GLY A 230 23.42 -3.99 -25.98
CA GLY A 230 24.19 -5.17 -25.62
C GLY A 230 24.83 -5.12 -24.23
N LEU A 231 24.42 -4.19 -23.35
CA LEU A 231 24.87 -4.17 -21.95
C LEU A 231 24.20 -5.28 -21.14
N ILE A 232 22.88 -5.43 -21.30
CA ILE A 232 22.10 -6.48 -20.65
C ILE A 232 21.93 -7.63 -21.66
N PRO A 233 22.24 -8.89 -21.30
CA PRO A 233 21.98 -10.03 -22.18
C PRO A 233 20.48 -10.20 -22.45
N PRO A 234 20.08 -10.64 -23.66
CA PRO A 234 18.69 -10.94 -23.96
C PRO A 234 18.07 -11.95 -22.98
N PHE A 235 16.81 -11.75 -22.62
CA PHE A 235 16.01 -12.69 -21.83
C PHE A 235 14.57 -12.74 -22.38
N VAL A 236 13.74 -13.62 -21.84
CA VAL A 236 12.33 -13.78 -22.25
C VAL A 236 11.43 -13.34 -21.12
N ILE A 237 10.43 -12.54 -21.43
CA ILE A 237 9.43 -12.06 -20.46
C ILE A 237 8.14 -12.86 -20.66
N GLY A 238 7.52 -13.26 -19.56
CA GLY A 238 6.20 -13.89 -19.60
C GLY A 238 5.09 -12.90 -19.94
N TYR A 239 3.88 -13.40 -20.21
CA TYR A 239 2.70 -12.56 -20.44
C TYR A 239 1.89 -12.31 -19.15
N LYS A 240 2.55 -12.46 -18.00
CA LYS A 240 1.98 -12.09 -16.69
C LYS A 240 2.22 -10.61 -16.44
N ILE A 241 1.19 -9.92 -15.95
CA ILE A 241 1.30 -8.55 -15.45
C ILE A 241 1.43 -8.67 -13.93
N LEU A 242 2.56 -8.23 -13.38
CA LEU A 242 2.79 -8.26 -11.93
C LEU A 242 2.07 -7.08 -11.28
N SER A 243 1.31 -7.34 -10.22
CA SER A 243 0.72 -6.29 -9.38
C SER A 243 1.73 -5.73 -8.39
N HIS A 244 1.49 -4.52 -7.88
CA HIS A 244 2.37 -3.90 -6.88
C HIS A 244 2.52 -4.78 -5.63
N GLU A 245 1.41 -5.33 -5.16
CA GLU A 245 1.37 -6.24 -4.01
C GLU A 245 2.14 -7.54 -4.28
N GLN A 246 2.09 -8.09 -5.50
CA GLN A 246 2.92 -9.23 -5.86
C GLN A 246 4.40 -8.88 -5.80
N ILE A 247 4.80 -7.70 -6.25
CA ILE A 247 6.21 -7.28 -6.19
C ILE A 247 6.65 -7.15 -4.74
N GLU A 248 5.88 -6.42 -3.91
CA GLU A 248 6.17 -6.24 -2.48
C GLU A 248 6.27 -7.57 -1.74
N ARG A 249 5.26 -8.44 -1.87
CA ARG A 249 5.26 -9.76 -1.22
C ARG A 249 6.47 -10.62 -1.64
N ASN A 250 6.94 -10.51 -2.88
CA ASN A 250 8.10 -11.27 -3.34
C ASN A 250 9.41 -10.66 -2.82
N LEU A 251 9.52 -9.34 -2.74
CA LEU A 251 10.67 -8.66 -2.14
C LEU A 251 10.76 -8.92 -0.63
N ASP A 252 9.63 -8.89 0.08
CA ASP A 252 9.57 -9.21 1.50
C ASP A 252 10.05 -10.65 1.78
N LYS A 253 9.71 -11.61 0.91
CA LYS A 253 10.17 -13.00 1.04
C LYS A 253 11.67 -13.15 0.87
N VAL A 254 12.30 -12.38 -0.02
CA VAL A 254 13.76 -12.43 -0.23
C VAL A 254 14.51 -12.10 1.06
N GLN A 255 13.95 -11.24 1.92
CA GLN A 255 14.54 -10.90 3.22
C GLN A 255 14.72 -12.12 4.14
N TRP A 256 13.87 -13.15 4.00
CA TRP A 256 13.81 -14.29 4.91
C TRP A 256 14.26 -15.61 4.26
N GLU A 257 14.31 -15.68 2.93
CA GLU A 257 14.65 -16.89 2.16
C GLU A 257 15.70 -16.59 1.08
N GLU A 258 16.98 -16.73 1.42
CA GLU A 258 18.10 -16.35 0.54
C GLU A 258 18.12 -17.12 -0.82
N GLU A 259 17.63 -18.36 -0.83
CA GLU A 259 17.51 -19.16 -2.06
C GLU A 259 16.39 -18.68 -3.00
N TYR A 260 15.42 -17.91 -2.47
CA TYR A 260 14.27 -17.42 -3.22
C TYR A 260 14.66 -16.40 -4.29
N MET A 261 15.72 -15.61 -4.05
CA MET A 261 16.24 -14.65 -5.02
C MET A 261 16.63 -15.32 -6.35
N THR A 262 17.21 -16.51 -6.30
CA THR A 262 17.56 -17.30 -7.50
C THR A 262 16.32 -17.64 -8.33
N SER A 263 15.19 -17.93 -7.69
CA SER A 263 13.91 -18.18 -8.37
C SER A 263 13.41 -16.91 -9.09
N LEU A 264 13.50 -15.75 -8.43
CA LEU A 264 13.04 -14.48 -9.02
C LEU A 264 13.88 -14.06 -10.23
N ILE A 265 15.20 -14.27 -10.17
CA ILE A 265 16.10 -13.97 -11.30
C ILE A 265 15.78 -14.83 -12.53
N LYS A 266 15.27 -16.04 -12.32
CA LYS A 266 14.84 -16.95 -13.40
C LYS A 266 13.49 -16.58 -14.01
N ASP A 267 12.62 -15.88 -13.28
CA ASP A 267 11.35 -15.39 -13.80
C ASP A 267 11.58 -14.09 -14.58
N GLY A 268 11.42 -14.12 -15.90
CA GLY A 268 11.67 -12.97 -16.76
C GLY A 268 10.82 -11.73 -16.47
N ASN A 269 9.63 -11.88 -15.85
CA ASN A 269 8.83 -10.73 -15.43
C ASN A 269 9.48 -10.04 -14.22
N PHE A 270 9.96 -10.84 -13.26
CA PHE A 270 10.67 -10.32 -12.09
C PHE A 270 12.06 -9.81 -12.45
N LEU A 271 12.79 -10.49 -13.32
CA LEU A 271 14.08 -10.02 -13.83
C LEU A 271 13.96 -8.63 -14.49
N MET A 272 12.90 -8.39 -15.26
CA MET A 272 12.62 -7.06 -15.81
C MET A 272 12.42 -6.01 -14.71
N VAL A 273 11.71 -6.35 -13.64
CA VAL A 273 11.52 -5.45 -12.48
C VAL A 273 12.84 -5.17 -11.77
N LEU A 274 13.66 -6.19 -11.49
CA LEU A 274 14.96 -6.04 -10.83
C LEU A 274 15.91 -5.17 -11.67
N LEU A 275 15.99 -5.42 -12.98
CA LEU A 275 16.82 -4.62 -13.88
C LEU A 275 16.33 -3.18 -13.99
N ALA A 276 15.02 -2.97 -14.02
CA ALA A 276 14.44 -1.64 -14.04
C ALA A 276 14.77 -0.84 -12.77
N MET A 277 14.89 -1.51 -11.62
CA MET A 277 15.37 -0.89 -10.37
C MET A 277 16.86 -0.59 -10.42
N VAL A 278 17.70 -1.55 -10.85
CA VAL A 278 19.18 -1.37 -10.90
C VAL A 278 19.60 -0.21 -11.80
N PHE A 279 18.95 -0.07 -12.96
CA PHE A 279 19.31 0.92 -13.97
C PHE A 279 18.44 2.19 -13.92
N ASP A 280 17.70 2.39 -12.83
CA ASP A 280 17.03 3.66 -12.56
C ASP A 280 18.09 4.72 -12.15
N LEU A 281 18.04 5.89 -12.77
CA LEU A 281 18.97 6.99 -12.51
C LEU A 281 18.81 7.60 -11.11
N GLU A 282 17.71 7.29 -10.42
CA GLU A 282 17.42 7.80 -9.07
C GLU A 282 17.81 6.84 -7.95
N VAL A 283 18.25 5.61 -8.27
CA VAL A 283 18.64 4.60 -7.28
C VAL A 283 20.04 4.85 -6.73
N GLU A 284 20.19 4.65 -5.42
CA GLU A 284 21.48 4.76 -4.76
C GLU A 284 22.46 3.71 -5.29
N VAL A 285 23.69 4.16 -5.58
CA VAL A 285 24.72 3.37 -6.23
C VAL A 285 25.10 2.12 -5.42
N GLU A 286 24.98 2.14 -4.08
CA GLU A 286 25.29 0.99 -3.24
C GLU A 286 24.23 -0.13 -3.37
N MET A 287 22.95 0.22 -3.30
CA MET A 287 21.86 -0.74 -3.50
C MET A 287 21.92 -1.38 -4.90
N ALA A 288 22.23 -0.58 -5.93
CA ALA A 288 22.42 -1.11 -7.28
C ALA A 288 23.62 -2.07 -7.39
N LYS A 289 24.69 -1.85 -6.61
CA LYS A 289 25.86 -2.76 -6.60
C LYS A 289 25.51 -4.13 -6.02
N GLU A 290 24.78 -4.17 -4.91
CA GLU A 290 24.35 -5.43 -4.27
C GLU A 290 23.48 -6.25 -5.22
N LEU A 291 22.50 -5.61 -5.86
CA LEU A 291 21.64 -6.29 -6.84
C LEU A 291 22.39 -6.78 -8.08
N ILE A 292 23.38 -6.01 -8.59
CA ILE A 292 24.23 -6.47 -9.71
C ILE A 292 25.03 -7.70 -9.32
N ASP A 293 25.60 -7.70 -8.12
CA ASP A 293 26.36 -8.83 -7.59
C ASP A 293 25.48 -10.09 -7.54
N ASP A 294 24.27 -10.00 -6.96
CA ASP A 294 23.29 -11.07 -6.93
C ASP A 294 22.89 -11.56 -8.33
N LEU A 295 22.59 -10.65 -9.26
CA LEU A 295 22.23 -10.99 -10.64
C LEU A 295 23.34 -11.77 -11.35
N VAL A 296 24.60 -11.38 -11.14
CA VAL A 296 25.76 -12.04 -11.77
C VAL A 296 26.07 -13.38 -11.12
N HIS A 297 26.11 -13.41 -9.79
CA HIS A 297 26.42 -14.60 -9.01
C HIS A 297 25.34 -15.68 -9.20
N ARG A 298 24.07 -15.33 -8.95
CA ARG A 298 22.94 -16.26 -8.89
C ARG A 298 22.26 -16.50 -10.25
N GLY A 299 22.45 -15.62 -11.23
CA GLY A 299 21.79 -15.68 -12.56
C GLY A 299 22.31 -16.74 -13.54
N GLU A 300 22.98 -17.81 -13.08
CA GLU A 300 23.51 -18.89 -13.93
C GLU A 300 24.33 -18.36 -15.13
N GLU A 301 24.26 -18.99 -16.31
CA GLU A 301 24.98 -18.56 -17.52
C GLU A 301 24.58 -17.15 -17.97
N TRP A 302 23.32 -16.75 -17.75
CA TRP A 302 22.83 -15.42 -18.10
C TRP A 302 23.49 -14.33 -17.26
N GLY A 303 23.63 -14.56 -15.94
CA GLY A 303 24.30 -13.66 -15.01
C GLY A 303 25.80 -13.56 -15.30
N GLU A 304 26.44 -14.64 -15.73
CA GLU A 304 27.84 -14.60 -16.19
C GLU A 304 28.00 -13.70 -17.43
N ASP A 305 27.12 -13.81 -18.43
CA ASP A 305 27.14 -12.94 -19.61
C ASP A 305 26.88 -11.47 -19.24
N LEU A 306 25.95 -11.21 -18.31
CA LEU A 306 25.71 -9.87 -17.77
C LEU A 306 26.97 -9.29 -17.14
N GLY A 307 27.63 -10.06 -16.28
CA GLY A 307 28.86 -9.63 -15.61
C GLY A 307 29.93 -9.25 -16.61
N LYS A 308 30.21 -10.11 -17.60
CA LYS A 308 31.21 -9.85 -18.65
C LYS A 308 30.89 -8.60 -19.47
N ARG A 309 29.63 -8.41 -19.87
CA ARG A 309 29.20 -7.21 -20.61
C ARG A 309 29.37 -5.92 -19.81
N ILE A 310 29.11 -5.94 -18.51
CA ILE A 310 29.36 -4.80 -17.62
C ILE A 310 30.86 -4.48 -17.57
N LEU A 311 31.72 -5.49 -17.43
CA LEU A 311 33.18 -5.31 -17.45
C LEU A 311 33.68 -4.70 -18.76
N GLU A 312 33.15 -5.16 -19.88
CA GLU A 312 33.54 -4.73 -21.22
C GLU A 312 32.88 -3.42 -21.68
N SER A 313 31.84 -2.95 -20.98
CA SER A 313 31.11 -1.75 -21.40
C SER A 313 31.85 -0.46 -21.04
N PRO A 314 32.13 0.45 -21.98
CA PRO A 314 32.70 1.77 -21.67
C PRO A 314 31.70 2.71 -20.97
N HIS A 315 30.42 2.35 -20.90
CA HIS A 315 29.35 3.17 -20.32
C HIS A 315 28.96 2.72 -18.91
N ALA A 316 29.39 1.54 -18.47
CA ALA A 316 29.14 1.07 -17.10
C ALA A 316 30.08 1.80 -16.12
N ASN A 317 29.55 2.24 -14.99
CA ASN A 317 30.36 2.90 -13.96
C ASN A 317 31.33 1.88 -13.30
N THR A 318 32.42 2.38 -12.72
CA THR A 318 33.44 1.54 -12.08
C THR A 318 32.88 0.72 -10.91
N SER A 319 31.90 1.27 -10.19
CA SER A 319 31.24 0.56 -9.08
C SER A 319 30.51 -0.72 -9.53
N PHE A 320 29.77 -0.65 -10.63
CA PHE A 320 29.03 -1.76 -11.22
C PHE A 320 29.99 -2.80 -11.80
N LYS A 321 31.13 -2.35 -12.35
CA LYS A 321 32.20 -3.24 -12.78
C LYS A 321 32.81 -4.01 -11.62
N MET A 322 33.07 -3.36 -10.48
CA MET A 322 33.58 -4.05 -9.30
C MET A 322 32.57 -5.06 -8.75
N ALA A 323 31.28 -4.71 -8.71
CA ALA A 323 30.22 -5.64 -8.33
C ALA A 323 30.14 -6.85 -9.28
N ALA A 324 30.12 -6.61 -10.60
CA ALA A 324 30.13 -7.67 -11.60
C ALA A 324 31.37 -8.57 -11.48
N ALA A 325 32.54 -7.99 -11.27
CA ALA A 325 33.79 -8.74 -11.13
C ALA A 325 33.80 -9.62 -9.86
N ARG A 326 33.26 -9.10 -8.74
CA ARG A 326 33.07 -9.90 -7.50
C ARG A 326 32.13 -11.08 -7.75
N GLY A 327 30.94 -10.82 -8.28
CA GLY A 327 29.96 -11.87 -8.60
C GLY A 327 30.55 -12.97 -9.51
N LEU A 328 31.38 -12.60 -10.51
CA LEU A 328 32.08 -13.55 -11.38
C LEU A 328 33.13 -14.39 -10.64
N VAL A 329 33.87 -13.80 -9.70
CA VAL A 329 34.84 -14.53 -8.86
C VAL A 329 34.12 -15.50 -7.91
N GLU A 330 33.01 -15.07 -7.30
CA GLU A 330 32.23 -15.91 -6.40
C GLU A 330 31.56 -17.08 -7.11
N LYS A 331 31.13 -16.85 -8.35
CA LYS A 331 30.66 -17.91 -9.25
C LYS A 331 31.78 -18.87 -9.69
N GLY A 332 33.04 -18.48 -9.55
CA GLY A 332 34.21 -19.26 -9.97
C GLY A 332 34.58 -19.13 -11.44
N VAL A 333 34.07 -18.10 -12.14
CA VAL A 333 34.45 -17.79 -13.54
C VAL A 333 35.90 -17.31 -13.60
N TYR A 334 36.31 -16.52 -12.61
CA TYR A 334 37.69 -16.14 -12.36
C TYR A 334 38.14 -16.70 -11.02
N SER A 335 39.40 -17.11 -10.93
CA SER A 335 40.01 -17.49 -9.66
C SER A 335 40.30 -16.25 -8.81
N SER A 336 40.19 -16.36 -7.49
CA SER A 336 40.64 -15.30 -6.58
C SER A 336 42.12 -14.97 -6.84
N GLY A 337 42.42 -13.70 -7.13
CA GLY A 337 43.73 -13.18 -7.44
C GLY A 337 44.13 -13.27 -8.92
N GLU A 338 43.28 -13.85 -9.78
CA GLU A 338 43.43 -13.82 -11.23
C GLU A 338 43.23 -12.39 -11.77
N PHE A 339 43.90 -12.06 -12.87
CA PHE A 339 43.70 -10.79 -13.56
C PHE A 339 42.40 -10.83 -14.35
N ILE A 340 41.50 -9.91 -14.03
CA ILE A 340 40.19 -9.73 -14.67
C ILE A 340 40.30 -8.52 -15.60
N PRO A 341 40.22 -8.70 -16.93
CA PRO A 341 40.23 -7.58 -17.85
C PRO A 341 38.89 -6.83 -17.78
N MET A 342 38.94 -5.50 -17.68
CA MET A 342 37.75 -4.64 -17.75
C MET A 342 38.09 -3.26 -18.31
N ILE A 343 37.09 -2.54 -18.81
CA ILE A 343 37.27 -1.15 -19.27
C ILE A 343 37.06 -0.20 -18.09
N ILE A 344 38.04 0.61 -17.71
CA ILE A 344 37.90 1.69 -16.71
C ILE A 344 38.28 3.00 -17.39
N ASP A 345 37.42 4.01 -17.29
CA ASP A 345 37.62 5.32 -17.93
C ASP A 345 37.94 5.27 -19.44
N GLY A 346 37.42 4.24 -20.13
CA GLY A 346 37.60 4.02 -21.56
C GLY A 346 38.87 3.25 -21.95
N GLU A 347 39.73 2.91 -20.99
CA GLU A 347 40.96 2.14 -21.19
C GLU A 347 40.81 0.71 -20.68
N LYS A 348 41.54 -0.24 -21.31
CA LYS A 348 41.56 -1.64 -20.85
C LYS A 348 42.52 -1.77 -19.68
N GLU A 349 41.98 -2.17 -18.53
CA GLU A 349 42.71 -2.38 -17.29
C GLU A 349 42.60 -3.84 -16.84
N GLU A 350 43.60 -4.32 -16.12
CA GLU A 350 43.60 -5.65 -15.49
C GLU A 350 43.49 -5.52 -13.97
N VAL A 351 42.37 -6.00 -13.40
CA VAL A 351 42.07 -5.87 -11.96
C VAL A 351 42.16 -7.23 -11.29
N LYS A 352 42.67 -7.29 -10.06
CA LYS A 352 42.68 -8.51 -9.24
C LYS A 352 41.72 -8.39 -8.07
N ILE A 353 40.89 -9.40 -7.89
CA ILE A 353 40.06 -9.54 -6.69
C ILE A 353 40.64 -10.68 -5.86
N LYS A 354 41.14 -10.38 -4.67
CA LYS A 354 41.70 -11.38 -3.75
C LYS A 354 40.75 -11.57 -2.57
N LYS A 355 40.47 -12.83 -2.23
CA LYS A 355 39.94 -13.22 -0.92
C LYS A 355 41.11 -13.33 0.05
N LEU A 356 41.15 -12.45 1.03
CA LEU A 356 42.14 -12.49 2.11
C LEU A 356 41.46 -13.01 3.39
N PRO A 357 42.12 -13.85 4.19
CA PRO A 357 41.63 -14.17 5.52
C PRO A 357 41.60 -12.89 6.36
N VAL A 358 40.54 -12.74 7.15
CA VAL A 358 40.39 -11.61 8.08
C VAL A 358 40.99 -12.01 9.41
N GLU A 359 41.83 -11.15 9.98
CA GLU A 359 42.28 -11.24 11.36
C GLU A 359 41.67 -10.12 12.21
N SER A 360 40.95 -10.51 13.27
CA SER A 360 40.38 -9.58 14.25
C SER A 360 41.41 -9.10 15.27
N GLU A 361 42.48 -9.88 15.50
CA GLU A 361 43.56 -9.54 16.42
C GLU A 361 44.85 -9.26 15.65
N ALA A 362 45.64 -8.30 16.15
CA ALA A 362 46.95 -8.02 15.60
C ALA A 362 47.99 -9.05 16.07
N ASP A 363 48.67 -9.71 15.15
CA ASP A 363 49.86 -10.51 15.44
C ASP A 363 51.05 -9.63 15.90
N GLN A 364 52.23 -10.23 16.07
CA GLN A 364 53.41 -9.51 16.54
C GLN A 364 53.89 -8.46 15.50
N GLU A 365 53.89 -8.79 14.21
CA GLU A 365 54.32 -7.89 13.14
C GLU A 365 53.37 -6.68 13.03
N ASN A 366 52.06 -6.91 13.07
CA ASN A 366 51.04 -5.86 13.07
C ASN A 366 51.13 -4.95 14.30
N ARG A 367 51.39 -5.51 15.49
CA ARG A 367 51.59 -4.71 16.72
C ARG A 367 52.83 -3.84 16.63
N GLU A 368 53.94 -4.37 16.14
CA GLU A 368 55.18 -3.61 15.94
C GLU A 368 54.99 -2.49 14.91
N ALA A 369 54.25 -2.75 13.83
CA ALA A 369 53.92 -1.76 12.81
C ALA A 369 53.04 -0.63 13.37
N MET A 370 52.01 -0.95 14.17
CA MET A 370 51.16 0.04 14.82
C MET A 370 51.91 0.90 15.83
N GLU A 371 52.81 0.31 16.63
CA GLU A 371 53.64 1.07 17.57
C GLU A 371 54.61 1.99 16.83
N LYS A 372 55.26 1.50 15.77
CA LYS A 372 56.13 2.32 14.91
C LYS A 372 55.36 3.45 14.24
N ALA A 373 54.16 3.20 13.73
CA ALA A 373 53.31 4.22 13.13
C ALA A 373 52.89 5.29 14.16
N ARG A 374 52.61 4.89 15.40
CA ARG A 374 52.34 5.81 16.52
C ARG A 374 53.54 6.70 16.84
N GLU A 375 54.75 6.13 16.96
CA GLU A 375 55.97 6.92 17.18
C GLU A 375 56.24 7.92 16.04
N LEU A 376 56.03 7.49 14.79
CA LEU A 376 56.20 8.35 13.62
C LEU A 376 55.20 9.50 13.61
N LYS A 377 53.93 9.23 13.97
CA LYS A 377 52.90 10.25 14.18
C LYS A 377 53.32 11.25 15.26
N GLU A 378 53.83 10.79 16.41
CA GLU A 378 54.30 11.67 17.49
C GLU A 378 55.49 12.56 17.06
N LYS A 379 56.35 12.05 16.17
CA LYS A 379 57.45 12.81 15.54
C LYS A 379 56.98 13.70 14.37
N GLY A 380 55.69 13.72 14.04
CA GLY A 380 55.09 14.49 12.95
C GLY A 380 55.28 13.90 11.54
N ASN A 381 55.78 12.68 11.43
CA ASN A 381 56.07 12.01 10.16
C ASN A 381 54.88 11.15 9.69
N MET A 382 53.78 11.80 9.34
CA MET A 382 52.49 11.15 9.03
C MET A 382 52.54 10.20 7.83
N GLU A 383 53.21 10.59 6.74
CA GLU A 383 53.26 9.77 5.51
C GLU A 383 54.06 8.48 5.71
N GLU A 384 55.10 8.51 6.54
CA GLU A 384 55.86 7.30 6.86
C GLU A 384 55.08 6.38 7.81
N ALA A 385 54.25 6.95 8.70
CA ALA A 385 53.34 6.19 9.54
C ALA A 385 52.26 5.47 8.70
N ILE A 386 51.68 6.16 7.72
CA ILE A 386 50.70 5.60 6.78
C ILE A 386 51.32 4.44 5.99
N ARG A 387 52.48 4.66 5.35
CA ARG A 387 53.19 3.61 4.59
C ARG A 387 53.50 2.39 5.45
N THR A 388 53.91 2.59 6.70
CA THR A 388 54.21 1.48 7.63
C THR A 388 53.00 0.60 7.87
N LEU A 389 51.79 1.17 7.97
CA LEU A 389 50.56 0.38 8.14
C LEU A 389 50.06 -0.22 6.82
N GLU A 390 50.19 0.50 5.70
CA GLU A 390 49.82 -0.01 4.36
C GLU A 390 50.60 -1.27 3.98
N GLU A 391 51.90 -1.33 4.32
CA GLU A 391 52.77 -2.48 4.02
C GLU A 391 52.31 -3.77 4.70
N VAL A 392 51.68 -3.68 5.88
CA VAL A 392 51.23 -4.85 6.66
C VAL A 392 49.74 -5.15 6.49
N CYS A 393 48.91 -4.15 6.13
CA CYS A 393 47.45 -4.28 6.07
C CYS A 393 46.94 -5.34 5.06
N TYR A 394 47.71 -5.64 4.01
CA TYR A 394 47.33 -6.56 2.92
C TYR A 394 48.37 -7.64 2.60
N LYS A 395 49.34 -7.87 3.49
CA LYS A 395 50.50 -8.72 3.19
C LYS A 395 50.09 -10.18 3.00
N ASP A 396 49.54 -10.79 4.05
CA ASP A 396 49.08 -12.19 4.06
C ASP A 396 47.61 -12.34 4.52
N ASN A 397 47.07 -11.32 5.20
CA ASN A 397 45.72 -11.25 5.74
C ASN A 397 45.20 -9.79 5.67
N PHE A 398 43.92 -9.58 5.97
CA PHE A 398 43.36 -8.26 6.23
C PHE A 398 43.12 -8.09 7.73
N CYS A 399 43.93 -7.26 8.38
CA CYS A 399 43.94 -7.07 9.83
C CYS A 399 43.05 -5.87 10.23
N LEU A 400 41.93 -6.13 10.92
CA LEU A 400 40.95 -5.08 11.26
C LEU A 400 41.56 -3.95 12.12
N PRO A 401 42.34 -4.23 13.19
CA PRO A 401 42.98 -3.17 13.98
C PRO A 401 43.92 -2.28 13.17
N VAL A 402 44.67 -2.86 12.21
CA VAL A 402 45.57 -2.10 11.34
C VAL A 402 44.77 -1.19 10.41
N ALA A 403 43.70 -1.72 9.79
CA ALA A 403 42.83 -0.94 8.90
C ALA A 403 42.17 0.25 9.60
N ILE A 404 41.69 0.06 10.84
CA ILE A 404 41.12 1.15 11.66
C ILE A 404 42.19 2.20 11.98
N ASN A 405 43.39 1.79 12.43
CA ASN A 405 44.47 2.73 12.72
C ASN A 405 44.95 3.50 11.48
N LEU A 406 45.06 2.82 10.34
CA LEU A 406 45.39 3.41 9.05
C LEU A 406 44.33 4.43 8.62
N SER A 407 43.04 4.08 8.71
CA SER A 407 41.95 5.00 8.39
C SER A 407 41.98 6.27 9.25
N ASN A 408 42.32 6.15 10.54
CA ASN A 408 42.46 7.30 11.43
C ASN A 408 43.62 8.21 10.99
N LEU A 409 44.79 7.65 10.63
CA LEU A 409 45.90 8.44 10.09
C LEU A 409 45.53 9.15 8.78
N LEU A 410 44.86 8.45 7.86
CA LEU A 410 44.36 9.00 6.59
C LEU A 410 43.38 10.17 6.84
N ARG A 411 42.47 10.01 7.78
CA ARG A 411 41.55 11.08 8.23
C ARG A 411 42.26 12.30 8.79
N MET A 412 43.37 12.10 9.52
CA MET A 412 44.16 13.19 10.10
C MET A 412 44.91 14.01 9.03
N VAL A 413 45.30 13.40 7.90
CA VAL A 413 45.95 14.09 6.78
C VAL A 413 44.98 14.57 5.69
N GLY A 414 43.67 14.31 5.87
CA GLY A 414 42.62 14.75 4.94
C GLY A 414 42.40 13.84 3.73
N ARG A 415 42.97 12.62 3.71
CA ARG A 415 42.73 11.59 2.68
C ARG A 415 41.44 10.83 3.00
N LEU A 416 40.30 11.53 2.96
CA LEU A 416 39.01 11.05 3.49
C LEU A 416 38.43 9.89 2.68
N GLU A 417 38.55 9.91 1.36
CA GLU A 417 38.06 8.83 0.49
C GLU A 417 38.81 7.53 0.74
N GLU A 418 40.13 7.60 0.95
CA GLU A 418 40.93 6.42 1.26
C GLU A 418 40.58 5.86 2.64
N ALA A 419 40.40 6.74 3.64
CA ALA A 419 39.96 6.32 4.96
C ALA A 419 38.59 5.62 4.93
N GLU A 420 37.65 6.13 4.14
CA GLU A 420 36.33 5.53 3.96
C GLU A 420 36.44 4.11 3.39
N ASN A 421 37.29 3.90 2.39
CA ASN A 421 37.48 2.58 1.79
C ASN A 421 37.88 1.54 2.85
N TYR A 422 38.88 1.86 3.69
CA TYR A 422 39.30 0.97 4.77
C TYR A 422 38.20 0.75 5.82
N LEU A 423 37.51 1.80 6.25
CA LEU A 423 36.47 1.69 7.25
C LEU A 423 35.25 0.90 6.75
N ARG A 424 34.85 1.05 5.48
CA ARG A 424 33.76 0.25 4.88
C ARG A 424 34.13 -1.21 4.74
N MET A 425 35.40 -1.53 4.46
CA MET A 425 35.87 -2.91 4.49
C MET A 425 35.74 -3.51 5.90
N VAL A 426 36.09 -2.75 6.94
CA VAL A 426 35.94 -3.20 8.34
C VAL A 426 34.46 -3.32 8.71
N GLU A 427 33.61 -2.36 8.33
CA GLU A 427 32.17 -2.38 8.59
C GLU A 427 31.49 -3.61 8.00
N ASN A 428 31.85 -4.00 6.77
CA ASN A 428 31.29 -5.19 6.12
C ASN A 428 31.67 -6.49 6.82
N ILE A 429 32.75 -6.50 7.62
CA ILE A 429 33.28 -7.69 8.28
C ILE A 429 32.86 -7.75 9.76
N ASP A 430 32.95 -6.62 10.46
CA ASP A 430 32.58 -6.47 11.87
C ASP A 430 31.76 -5.16 12.03
N PRO A 431 30.46 -5.18 11.68
CA PRO A 431 29.60 -3.99 11.70
C PRO A 431 29.45 -3.36 13.08
N TYR A 432 29.72 -4.12 14.15
CA TYR A 432 29.56 -3.70 15.54
C TYR A 432 30.89 -3.30 16.19
N ASN A 433 31.99 -3.28 15.42
CA ASN A 433 33.29 -2.88 15.94
C ASN A 433 33.26 -1.44 16.44
N ILE A 434 33.39 -1.25 17.75
CA ILE A 434 33.21 0.05 18.40
C ILE A 434 34.21 1.11 17.90
N PHE A 435 35.44 0.72 17.58
CA PHE A 435 36.47 1.63 17.08
C PHE A 435 36.23 2.03 15.62
N MET A 436 35.74 1.10 14.80
CA MET A 436 35.31 1.42 13.44
C MET A 436 34.13 2.39 13.46
N LEU A 437 33.08 2.09 14.24
CA LEU A 437 31.87 2.92 14.34
C LEU A 437 32.24 4.36 14.74
N PHE A 438 33.10 4.52 15.74
CA PHE A 438 33.58 5.83 16.15
C PHE A 438 34.36 6.56 15.05
N ASN A 439 35.28 5.86 14.36
CA ASN A 439 36.06 6.47 13.28
C ASN A 439 35.20 6.81 12.07
N MET A 440 34.16 6.02 11.79
CA MET A 440 33.19 6.29 10.75
C MET A 440 32.36 7.52 11.10
N ALA A 441 31.86 7.63 12.34
CA ALA A 441 31.18 8.83 12.80
C ALA A 441 32.03 10.10 12.61
N CYS A 442 33.31 10.03 13.00
CA CYS A 442 34.21 11.15 12.81
C CYS A 442 34.52 11.46 11.33
N LEU A 443 34.58 10.45 10.46
CA LEU A 443 34.77 10.63 9.01
C LEU A 443 33.60 11.38 8.39
N PHE A 444 32.37 10.93 8.65
CA PHE A 444 31.15 11.58 8.17
C PHE A 444 31.09 13.03 8.64
N TYR A 445 31.43 13.27 9.92
CA TYR A 445 31.54 14.64 10.44
C TYR A 445 32.57 15.49 9.68
N GLN A 446 33.78 14.96 9.38
CA GLN A 446 34.80 15.68 8.59
C GLN A 446 34.37 15.97 7.15
N LYS A 447 33.50 15.14 6.58
CA LYS A 447 32.88 15.36 5.25
C LYS A 447 31.74 16.38 5.28
N GLY A 448 31.35 16.87 6.46
CA GLY A 448 30.21 17.76 6.65
C GLY A 448 28.86 17.03 6.75
N ASP A 449 28.86 15.70 6.78
CA ASP A 449 27.67 14.89 7.00
C ASP A 449 27.49 14.60 8.49
N THR A 450 26.83 15.54 9.18
CA THR A 450 26.57 15.44 10.62
C THR A 450 25.55 14.35 10.96
N LYS A 451 24.69 14.00 10.00
CA LYS A 451 23.62 13.02 10.20
C LYS A 451 24.17 11.60 10.12
N GLY A 452 24.95 11.29 9.09
CA GLY A 452 25.66 10.02 9.00
C GLY A 452 26.55 9.82 10.23
N ALA A 453 27.19 10.88 10.72
CA ALA A 453 27.97 10.83 11.94
C ALA A 453 27.16 10.37 13.18
N GLU A 454 25.95 10.90 13.38
CA GLU A 454 25.07 10.50 14.49
C GLU A 454 24.58 9.04 14.35
N GLU A 455 24.19 8.62 13.14
CA GLU A 455 23.74 7.24 12.87
C GLU A 455 24.80 6.20 13.27
N TYR A 456 26.09 6.50 13.05
CA TYR A 456 27.18 5.63 13.48
C TYR A 456 27.42 5.66 15.00
N LEU A 457 27.22 6.80 15.65
CA LEU A 457 27.32 6.88 17.11
C LEU A 457 26.18 6.12 17.82
N GLU A 458 24.97 6.11 17.25
CA GLU A 458 23.83 5.37 17.80
C GLU A 458 24.03 3.85 17.77
N LYS A 459 24.79 3.34 16.78
CA LYS A 459 25.15 1.91 16.67
C LYS A 459 26.14 1.44 17.74
N MET A 460 26.85 2.35 18.42
CA MET A 460 27.91 1.99 19.36
C MET A 460 27.34 1.44 20.68
N ASN A 461 27.76 0.24 21.08
CA ASN A 461 27.54 -0.25 22.45
C ASN A 461 28.52 0.42 23.42
N LEU A 462 28.12 1.52 24.03
CA LEU A 462 28.97 2.31 24.93
C LEU A 462 29.21 1.65 26.30
N GLU A 463 28.51 0.57 26.65
CA GLU A 463 28.73 -0.14 27.92
C GLU A 463 30.10 -0.84 27.96
N GLU A 464 30.66 -1.18 26.79
CA GLU A 464 31.95 -1.86 26.63
C GLU A 464 33.12 -0.87 26.37
N ALA A 465 32.83 0.43 26.30
CA ALA A 465 33.82 1.46 25.99
C ALA A 465 34.68 1.83 27.21
N ASP A 466 35.96 2.10 26.98
CA ASP A 466 36.82 2.71 28.00
C ASP A 466 36.52 4.20 28.18
N GLN A 467 37.03 4.78 29.27
CA GLN A 467 36.80 6.19 29.59
C GLN A 467 37.35 7.14 28.51
N GLU A 468 38.44 6.78 27.85
CA GLU A 468 39.05 7.61 26.79
C GLU A 468 38.14 7.70 25.56
N LEU A 469 37.50 6.60 25.16
CA LEU A 469 36.57 6.58 24.04
C LEU A 469 35.28 7.34 24.36
N LEU A 470 34.75 7.20 25.58
CA LEU A 470 33.56 7.94 26.02
C LEU A 470 33.78 9.46 25.93
N GLU A 471 34.92 9.96 26.43
CA GLU A 471 35.26 11.38 26.35
C GLU A 471 35.34 11.88 24.90
N LYS A 472 35.83 11.06 23.97
CA LYS A 472 35.90 11.40 22.54
C LYS A 472 34.53 11.41 21.86
N VAL A 473 33.65 10.48 22.21
CA VAL A 473 32.26 10.44 21.71
C VAL A 473 31.51 11.70 22.17
N ASP A 474 31.64 12.08 23.43
CA ASP A 474 30.99 13.27 23.98
C ASP A 474 31.50 14.55 23.30
N GLN A 475 32.81 14.67 23.08
CA GLN A 475 33.39 15.78 22.32
C GLN A 475 32.82 15.88 20.90
N LEU A 476 32.70 14.75 20.19
CA LEU A 476 32.12 14.74 18.85
C LEU A 476 30.64 15.19 18.88
N ARG A 477 29.83 14.62 19.79
CA ARG A 477 28.42 15.01 19.97
C ARG A 477 28.24 16.49 20.27
N ASP A 478 29.07 17.05 21.15
CA ASP A 478 29.02 18.48 21.46
C ASP A 478 29.38 19.36 20.26
N THR A 479 30.24 18.86 19.38
CA THR A 479 30.59 19.55 18.13
C THR A 479 29.45 19.47 17.09
N MET A 480 28.71 18.36 17.05
CA MET A 480 27.62 18.11 16.09
C MET A 480 26.31 18.86 16.40
N LYS A 481 26.05 19.21 17.67
CA LYS A 481 24.84 19.95 18.10
C LYS A 481 24.61 21.33 17.45
N GLY A 482 25.52 21.80 16.58
CA GLY A 482 25.43 23.08 15.88
C GLY A 482 24.61 23.11 14.58
N PHE A 483 24.33 21.99 13.91
CA PHE A 483 23.68 21.96 12.59
C PHE A 483 23.01 20.60 12.35
N GLY A 484 21.71 20.52 12.04
CA GLY A 484 21.07 19.23 11.73
C GLY A 484 19.94 19.33 10.72
N PHE A 485 19.88 18.39 9.75
CA PHE A 485 18.68 18.03 8.97
C PHE A 485 18.74 16.62 8.29
N GLU A 486 17.68 15.82 8.52
CA GLU A 486 16.87 14.77 7.81
C GLU A 486 17.39 13.68 6.82
N ASN A 487 16.66 12.52 6.74
CA ASN A 487 17.00 11.24 6.03
C ASN A 487 16.28 10.94 4.68
N LEU A 488 16.72 9.90 3.95
CA LEU A 488 16.20 9.44 2.64
C LEU A 488 14.76 8.88 2.65
N LEU A 489 14.36 8.12 3.66
CA LEU A 489 12.95 7.69 3.83
C LEU A 489 12.01 8.89 4.02
N GLU A 490 12.53 9.96 4.64
CA GLU A 490 11.84 11.24 4.78
C GLU A 490 11.81 11.98 3.45
N LYS A 491 12.85 11.86 2.62
CA LYS A 491 12.90 12.37 1.24
C LYS A 491 11.91 11.66 0.31
N ILE A 492 11.78 10.33 0.40
CA ILE A 492 10.77 9.55 -0.35
C ILE A 492 9.36 9.91 0.11
N ARG A 493 9.12 9.97 1.43
CA ARG A 493 7.85 10.46 2.00
C ARG A 493 7.54 11.89 1.57
N ARG A 494 8.54 12.76 1.51
CA ARG A 494 8.39 14.17 1.08
C ARG A 494 8.11 14.29 -0.41
N ASN A 495 8.74 13.49 -1.26
CA ASN A 495 8.46 13.47 -2.70
C ASN A 495 7.04 12.98 -2.97
N MET A 496 6.59 11.95 -2.25
CA MET A 496 5.20 11.47 -2.30
C MET A 496 4.20 12.50 -1.77
N ALA A 497 4.51 13.15 -0.64
CA ALA A 497 3.69 14.22 -0.10
C ALA A 497 3.61 15.42 -1.06
N ALA A 498 4.73 15.80 -1.69
CA ALA A 498 4.78 16.89 -2.68
C ALA A 498 3.93 16.58 -3.93
N TYR A 499 3.92 15.33 -4.40
CA TYR A 499 3.08 14.89 -5.51
C TYR A 499 1.59 14.97 -5.18
N GLU A 500 1.19 14.53 -3.99
CA GLU A 500 -0.18 14.63 -3.52
C GLU A 500 -0.61 16.09 -3.34
N GLU A 501 0.26 16.93 -2.79
CA GLU A 501 0.08 18.37 -2.67
C GLU A 501 -0.14 19.04 -4.03
N GLU A 502 0.63 18.65 -5.05
CA GLU A 502 0.47 19.18 -6.41
C GLU A 502 -0.90 18.79 -7.00
N LYS A 503 -1.33 17.54 -6.85
CA LYS A 503 -2.65 17.08 -7.31
C LYS A 503 -3.78 17.85 -6.65
N ARG A 504 -3.69 18.08 -5.33
CA ARG A 504 -4.66 18.91 -4.62
C ARG A 504 -4.64 20.35 -5.12
N ALA A 505 -3.46 20.94 -5.29
CA ALA A 505 -3.31 22.31 -5.79
C ALA A 505 -3.97 22.49 -7.17
N ARG A 506 -3.95 21.47 -8.04
CA ARG A 506 -4.68 21.48 -9.33
C ARG A 506 -6.19 21.63 -9.14
N ILE A 507 -6.77 21.02 -8.10
CA ILE A 507 -8.19 21.18 -7.75
C ILE A 507 -8.45 22.56 -7.16
N GLU A 508 -7.61 23.05 -6.24
CA GLU A 508 -7.71 24.42 -5.66
C GLU A 508 -7.62 25.53 -6.72
N ASN A 509 -6.98 25.23 -7.85
CA ASN A 509 -6.83 26.15 -8.97
C ASN A 509 -8.05 26.20 -9.90
N LYS A 510 -9.02 25.28 -9.75
CA LYS A 510 -10.27 25.30 -10.52
C LYS A 510 -11.08 26.56 -10.19
N THR A 511 -11.82 27.06 -11.17
CA THR A 511 -12.62 28.27 -10.99
C THR A 511 -13.81 28.00 -10.06
N LEU A 512 -14.02 28.89 -9.09
CA LEU A 512 -15.10 28.79 -8.11
C LEU A 512 -15.66 30.19 -7.79
N SER A 513 -16.98 30.32 -7.73
CA SER A 513 -17.68 31.56 -7.34
C SER A 513 -17.91 31.63 -5.82
N PRO A 514 -17.85 32.82 -5.18
CA PRO A 514 -18.27 33.01 -3.78
C PRO A 514 -19.71 32.59 -3.45
N HIS A 515 -20.56 32.46 -4.47
CA HIS A 515 -21.97 32.04 -4.35
C HIS A 515 -22.24 30.84 -5.27
N GLU A 516 -21.28 29.91 -5.37
CA GLU A 516 -21.39 28.73 -6.22
C GLU A 516 -22.48 27.76 -5.76
N LYS A 517 -23.15 27.11 -6.73
CA LYS A 517 -24.15 26.07 -6.48
C LYS A 517 -23.52 24.72 -6.13
N LEU A 518 -24.23 23.91 -5.35
CA LEU A 518 -23.83 22.57 -4.92
C LEU A 518 -23.45 21.66 -6.09
N SER A 519 -24.31 21.54 -7.11
CA SER A 519 -24.03 20.79 -8.34
C SER A 519 -22.69 21.16 -9.00
N ARG A 520 -22.35 22.46 -9.03
CA ARG A 520 -21.08 22.93 -9.62
C ARG A 520 -19.89 22.66 -8.70
N CYS A 521 -20.06 22.78 -7.38
CA CYS A 521 -19.07 22.38 -6.39
C CYS A 521 -18.73 20.88 -6.51
N LEU A 522 -19.74 20.00 -6.57
CA LEU A 522 -19.58 18.56 -6.73
C LEU A 522 -18.89 18.18 -8.06
N LYS A 523 -19.16 18.93 -9.14
CA LYS A 523 -18.45 18.75 -10.43
C LYS A 523 -16.95 19.02 -10.31
N ASN A 524 -16.53 19.95 -9.45
CA ASN A 524 -15.13 20.28 -9.25
C ASN A 524 -14.38 19.23 -8.40
N LEU A 525 -15.08 18.41 -7.60
CA LEU A 525 -14.48 17.37 -6.76
C LEU A 525 -13.96 16.17 -7.58
N PRO A 526 -12.86 15.52 -7.20
CA PRO A 526 -12.42 14.24 -7.75
C PRO A 526 -13.46 13.10 -7.64
N ALA A 527 -13.37 12.11 -8.53
CA ALA A 527 -14.34 11.01 -8.57
C ALA A 527 -14.30 10.13 -7.32
N ASN A 528 -13.11 9.87 -6.78
CA ASN A 528 -12.91 9.15 -5.53
C ASN A 528 -13.56 9.89 -4.35
N TRP A 529 -13.42 11.22 -4.24
CA TRP A 529 -14.06 11.97 -3.16
C TRP A 529 -15.59 11.91 -3.23
N THR A 530 -16.19 11.95 -4.44
CA THR A 530 -17.64 11.76 -4.57
C THR A 530 -18.12 10.37 -4.18
N LYS A 531 -17.28 9.33 -4.27
CA LYS A 531 -17.62 8.00 -3.76
C LYS A 531 -17.60 7.98 -2.22
N GLU A 532 -16.61 8.63 -1.61
CA GLU A 532 -16.52 8.77 -0.15
C GLU A 532 -17.72 9.50 0.46
N ILE A 533 -18.25 10.51 -0.24
CA ILE A 533 -19.48 11.19 0.20
C ILE A 533 -20.67 10.21 0.24
N CYS A 534 -20.84 9.38 -0.78
CA CYS A 534 -21.90 8.37 -0.80
C CYS A 534 -21.74 7.38 0.36
N PHE A 535 -20.52 6.89 0.61
CA PHE A 535 -20.27 5.95 1.71
C PHE A 535 -20.55 6.57 3.08
N ALA A 536 -20.17 7.83 3.31
CA ALA A 536 -20.46 8.53 4.55
C ALA A 536 -21.96 8.81 4.76
N LEU A 537 -22.72 8.89 3.67
CA LEU A 537 -24.18 8.99 3.71
C LEU A 537 -24.88 7.62 3.76
N GLU A 538 -24.13 6.52 3.88
CA GLU A 538 -24.63 5.14 3.85
C GLU A 538 -25.39 4.80 2.55
N MET A 539 -24.93 5.37 1.44
CA MET A 539 -25.51 5.18 0.11
C MET A 539 -24.53 4.44 -0.81
N GLU A 540 -25.05 3.53 -1.62
CA GLU A 540 -24.28 2.90 -2.68
C GLU A 540 -23.98 3.93 -3.79
N PRO A 541 -22.71 4.18 -4.14
CA PRO A 541 -22.37 5.16 -5.16
C PRO A 541 -22.80 4.69 -6.56
N ALA A 542 -23.54 5.51 -7.29
CA ALA A 542 -23.81 5.22 -8.70
C ALA A 542 -22.50 5.11 -9.51
N SER A 543 -22.50 4.20 -10.48
CA SER A 543 -21.36 3.91 -11.35
C SER A 543 -21.00 5.13 -12.20
N ARG A 544 -22.00 5.78 -12.80
CA ARG A 544 -21.85 6.99 -13.60
C ARG A 544 -21.65 8.21 -12.70
N ARG A 545 -20.66 9.03 -13.05
CA ARG A 545 -20.25 10.18 -12.23
C ARG A 545 -21.35 11.23 -12.10
N GLU A 546 -22.08 11.53 -13.18
CA GLU A 546 -23.15 12.53 -13.14
C GLU A 546 -24.33 12.09 -12.29
N GLU A 547 -24.72 10.82 -12.39
CA GLU A 547 -25.76 10.21 -11.56
C GLU A 547 -25.36 10.22 -10.08
N ARG A 548 -24.10 9.88 -9.76
CA ARG A 548 -23.58 9.93 -8.39
C ARG A 548 -23.60 11.35 -7.82
N GLN A 549 -23.28 12.36 -8.62
CA GLN A 549 -23.38 13.76 -8.19
C GLN A 549 -24.82 14.16 -7.89
N GLY A 550 -25.78 13.71 -8.71
CA GLY A 550 -27.21 13.89 -8.45
C GLY A 550 -27.67 13.23 -7.15
N GLN A 551 -27.24 11.99 -6.89
CA GLN A 551 -27.53 11.27 -5.64
C GLN A 551 -27.06 12.05 -4.40
N ILE A 552 -25.84 12.60 -4.45
CA ILE A 552 -25.28 13.39 -3.34
C ILE A 552 -26.07 14.70 -3.15
N GLU A 553 -26.43 15.37 -4.25
CA GLU A 553 -27.20 16.61 -4.21
C GLU A 553 -28.57 16.40 -3.57
N GLU A 554 -29.29 15.34 -3.95
CA GLU A 554 -30.56 14.97 -3.31
C GLU A 554 -30.39 14.64 -1.82
N ALA A 555 -29.37 13.85 -1.48
CA ALA A 555 -29.15 13.40 -0.11
C ALA A 555 -28.78 14.54 0.85
N PHE A 556 -27.99 15.53 0.40
CA PHE A 556 -27.64 16.69 1.24
C PHE A 556 -28.80 17.64 1.51
N LEU A 557 -29.84 17.62 0.68
CA LEU A 557 -31.06 18.41 0.92
C LEU A 557 -31.99 17.77 1.96
N GLU A 558 -31.75 16.52 2.35
CA GLU A 558 -32.49 15.88 3.43
C GLU A 558 -31.90 16.22 4.79
N LYS A 559 -32.71 16.89 5.64
CA LYS A 559 -32.30 17.30 7.00
C LYS A 559 -31.70 16.15 7.81
N ARG A 560 -32.26 14.95 7.70
CA ARG A 560 -31.80 13.77 8.44
C ARG A 560 -30.36 13.40 8.07
N ASN A 561 -30.04 13.36 6.79
CA ASN A 561 -28.74 12.95 6.30
C ASN A 561 -27.68 14.01 6.61
N LEU A 562 -28.03 15.29 6.47
CA LEU A 562 -27.12 16.38 6.83
C LEU A 562 -26.87 16.43 8.35
N SER A 563 -27.88 16.15 9.19
CA SER A 563 -27.72 16.06 10.65
C SER A 563 -26.84 14.88 11.04
N TYR A 564 -27.09 13.71 10.44
CA TYR A 564 -26.26 12.51 10.64
C TYR A 564 -24.80 12.78 10.29
N LEU A 565 -24.54 13.39 9.13
CA LEU A 565 -23.20 13.74 8.70
C LEU A 565 -22.54 14.74 9.66
N MET A 566 -23.29 15.75 10.15
CA MET A 566 -22.82 16.70 11.17
C MET A 566 -22.45 16.03 12.50
N GLU A 567 -23.20 15.01 12.93
CA GLU A 567 -22.99 14.36 14.22
C GLU A 567 -21.89 13.30 14.17
N GLU A 568 -21.80 12.53 13.09
CA GLU A 568 -20.93 11.36 13.00
C GLU A 568 -19.56 11.64 12.37
N ASN A 569 -19.45 12.61 11.44
CA ASN A 569 -18.25 12.79 10.61
C ASN A 569 -17.41 14.02 10.95
N PHE A 570 -17.92 14.94 11.79
CA PHE A 570 -17.27 16.22 12.05
C PHE A 570 -17.08 16.51 13.54
N SER A 571 -15.85 16.87 13.88
CA SER A 571 -15.45 17.36 15.20
C SER A 571 -16.06 18.74 15.50
N PRO A 572 -16.05 19.19 16.78
CA PRO A 572 -16.38 20.58 17.12
C PRO A 572 -15.55 21.59 16.31
N GLU A 573 -14.27 21.32 16.10
CA GLU A 573 -13.34 22.18 15.35
C GLU A 573 -13.74 22.29 13.86
N ASP A 574 -14.17 21.19 13.24
CA ASP A 574 -14.70 21.19 11.87
C ASP A 574 -15.96 22.06 11.77
N LYS A 575 -16.85 21.95 12.77
CA LYS A 575 -18.08 22.74 12.84
C LYS A 575 -17.78 24.23 12.99
N GLU A 576 -16.74 24.61 13.73
CA GLU A 576 -16.33 26.01 13.87
C GLU A 576 -15.90 26.65 12.53
N VAL A 577 -15.23 25.89 11.65
CA VAL A 577 -14.90 26.37 10.29
C VAL A 577 -16.18 26.67 9.51
N LEU A 578 -17.18 25.78 9.55
CA LEU A 578 -18.47 26.01 8.90
C LEU A 578 -19.20 27.22 9.50
N VAL A 579 -19.28 27.32 10.82
CA VAL A 579 -19.89 28.47 11.52
C VAL A 579 -19.26 29.77 11.04
N TYR A 580 -17.93 29.85 11.04
CA TYR A 580 -17.20 31.03 10.60
C TYR A 580 -17.47 31.40 9.14
N LEU A 581 -17.48 30.41 8.24
CA LEU A 581 -17.81 30.65 6.84
C LEU A 581 -19.24 31.15 6.67
N LEU A 582 -20.21 30.57 7.40
CA LEU A 582 -21.62 30.94 7.36
C LEU A 582 -21.88 32.35 7.89
N GLU A 583 -21.23 32.75 8.99
CA GLU A 583 -21.28 34.12 9.53
C GLU A 583 -20.77 35.15 8.51
N LYS A 584 -19.82 34.77 7.65
CA LYS A 584 -19.30 35.58 6.55
C LYS A 584 -20.12 35.53 5.26
N GLY A 585 -21.32 34.95 5.31
CA GLY A 585 -22.18 34.80 4.14
C GLY A 585 -21.80 33.62 3.26
N GLY A 586 -21.21 32.58 3.85
CA GLY A 586 -20.93 31.27 3.27
C GLY A 586 -19.63 31.16 2.46
N TRP A 587 -18.70 32.11 2.58
CA TRP A 587 -17.39 32.03 1.94
C TRP A 587 -16.35 32.95 2.60
N ALA A 588 -15.07 32.65 2.41
CA ALA A 588 -13.94 33.50 2.81
C ALA A 588 -12.69 33.25 1.94
N PRO A 589 -11.70 34.17 1.89
CA PRO A 589 -10.39 33.88 1.31
C PRO A 589 -9.72 32.70 2.03
N LEU A 590 -9.07 31.81 1.26
CA LEU A 590 -8.40 30.62 1.85
C LEU A 590 -7.34 31.01 2.88
N GLU A 591 -6.55 32.05 2.58
CA GLU A 591 -5.53 32.59 3.50
C GLU A 591 -6.12 32.92 4.88
N GLU A 592 -7.30 33.53 4.91
CA GLU A 592 -7.95 33.92 6.18
C GLU A 592 -8.47 32.71 6.97
N VAL A 593 -8.99 31.69 6.27
CA VAL A 593 -9.42 30.44 6.90
C VAL A 593 -8.22 29.69 7.46
N SER A 594 -7.12 29.62 6.70
CA SER A 594 -5.89 28.94 7.12
C SER A 594 -5.20 29.64 8.29
N GLU A 595 -5.21 30.97 8.35
CA GLU A 595 -4.69 31.73 9.49
C GLU A 595 -5.45 31.44 10.80
N LYS A 596 -6.76 31.19 10.70
CA LYS A 596 -7.62 31.01 11.87
C LYS A 596 -7.73 29.54 12.32
N PHE A 597 -7.78 28.59 11.39
CA PHE A 597 -8.10 27.19 11.68
C PHE A 597 -6.98 26.22 11.30
N GLY A 598 -5.84 26.73 10.84
CA GLY A 598 -4.71 25.93 10.40
C GLY A 598 -4.68 25.71 8.89
N SER A 599 -3.47 25.50 8.38
CA SER A 599 -3.23 25.18 6.98
C SER A 599 -3.73 23.78 6.65
N MET A 600 -4.08 23.54 5.38
CA MET A 600 -4.29 22.18 4.89
C MET A 600 -2.98 21.52 4.41
N GLU A 601 -1.83 22.18 4.52
CA GLU A 601 -0.52 21.62 4.15
C GLU A 601 -0.26 20.28 4.85
N GLY A 602 0.07 19.25 4.08
CA GLY A 602 0.26 17.87 4.58
C GLY A 602 -0.98 16.97 4.47
N ASP A 603 -2.15 17.49 4.10
CA ASP A 603 -3.36 16.67 3.91
C ASP A 603 -3.33 15.85 2.61
N GLY A 604 -2.50 16.21 1.62
CA GLY A 604 -2.38 15.46 0.36
C GLY A 604 -3.66 15.44 -0.50
N PHE A 605 -3.85 14.37 -1.29
CA PHE A 605 -4.93 14.27 -2.29
C PHE A 605 -5.73 12.95 -2.22
N LEU A 606 -5.10 11.85 -1.81
CA LEU A 606 -5.70 10.51 -1.81
C LEU A 606 -6.60 10.27 -0.59
N TRP A 607 -7.60 11.14 -0.41
CA TRP A 607 -8.50 11.15 0.76
C TRP A 607 -9.42 9.93 0.90
N ASN A 608 -9.49 9.08 -0.11
CA ASN A 608 -10.13 7.77 -0.02
C ASN A 608 -9.22 6.69 0.60
N ARG A 609 -7.93 6.98 0.78
CA ARG A 609 -6.94 6.10 1.43
C ARG A 609 -6.47 6.69 2.76
N TYR A 610 -6.22 8.00 2.79
CA TYR A 610 -5.77 8.73 3.98
C TYR A 610 -6.65 9.96 4.19
N LEU A 611 -7.48 9.95 5.24
CA LEU A 611 -8.30 11.13 5.52
C LEU A 611 -7.42 12.38 5.77
N PRO A 612 -7.89 13.56 5.35
CA PRO A 612 -7.23 14.82 5.71
C PRO A 612 -7.22 14.99 7.23
N ASN A 613 -6.16 15.62 7.74
CA ASN A 613 -6.02 15.94 9.15
C ASN A 613 -6.59 17.32 9.48
N SER A 614 -6.58 18.25 8.52
CA SER A 614 -7.14 19.58 8.74
C SER A 614 -8.67 19.58 8.68
N SER A 615 -9.27 20.45 9.49
CA SER A 615 -10.72 20.64 9.51
C SER A 615 -11.30 21.07 8.16
N LEU A 616 -10.58 21.95 7.46
CA LEU A 616 -10.99 22.37 6.12
C LEU A 616 -10.89 21.24 5.10
N GLY A 617 -9.83 20.43 5.16
CA GLY A 617 -9.67 19.25 4.31
C GLY A 617 -10.83 18.26 4.51
N THR A 618 -11.20 17.98 5.77
CA THR A 618 -12.31 17.10 6.12
C THR A 618 -13.64 17.60 5.57
N LEU A 619 -13.95 18.88 5.77
CA LEU A 619 -15.15 19.51 5.19
C LEU A 619 -15.15 19.50 3.66
N TRP A 620 -13.96 19.60 3.05
CA TRP A 620 -13.82 19.63 1.60
C TRP A 620 -13.99 18.24 0.97
N LEU A 621 -13.45 17.19 1.60
CA LEU A 621 -13.72 15.80 1.22
C LEU A 621 -15.22 15.54 1.12
N TYR A 622 -15.96 16.02 2.11
CA TYR A 622 -17.41 15.86 2.17
C TYR A 622 -18.20 16.92 1.38
N GLY A 623 -17.53 17.79 0.63
CA GLY A 623 -18.20 18.77 -0.24
C GLY A 623 -18.98 19.88 0.48
N LEU A 624 -18.78 20.05 1.79
CA LEU A 624 -19.48 21.07 2.60
C LEU A 624 -18.77 22.42 2.63
N ALA A 625 -17.44 22.42 2.48
CA ALA A 625 -16.64 23.63 2.29
C ALA A 625 -15.61 23.39 1.17
N VAL A 626 -15.84 23.98 0.00
CA VAL A 626 -15.08 23.69 -1.22
C VAL A 626 -14.07 24.78 -1.53
N VAL A 627 -12.84 24.40 -1.86
CA VAL A 627 -11.76 25.33 -2.22
C VAL A 627 -11.63 25.48 -3.73
N GLY A 628 -11.43 26.72 -4.19
CA GLY A 628 -11.20 27.04 -5.59
C GLY A 628 -10.72 28.48 -5.80
N LYS A 629 -10.49 28.89 -7.05
CA LYS A 629 -10.05 30.25 -7.41
C LYS A 629 -11.20 31.14 -7.90
N ALA A 630 -11.33 32.30 -7.28
CA ALA A 630 -12.24 33.38 -7.68
C ALA A 630 -11.47 34.63 -8.11
N LYS A 631 -12.10 35.46 -8.95
CA LYS A 631 -11.59 36.80 -9.28
C LYS A 631 -12.18 37.81 -8.30
N LEU A 632 -11.39 38.28 -7.35
CA LEU A 632 -11.75 39.29 -6.34
C LEU A 632 -10.93 40.55 -6.58
N ASP A 633 -11.56 41.73 -6.65
CA ASP A 633 -10.88 43.04 -6.78
C ASP A 633 -9.75 43.06 -7.83
N LYS A 634 -10.04 42.51 -9.02
CA LYS A 634 -9.13 42.37 -10.17
C LYS A 634 -7.96 41.39 -10.00
N ARG A 635 -7.82 40.68 -8.88
CA ARG A 635 -6.83 39.61 -8.67
C ARG A 635 -7.51 38.24 -8.57
N ARG A 636 -6.81 37.16 -8.97
CA ARG A 636 -7.29 35.80 -8.73
C ARG A 636 -6.80 35.33 -7.36
N LYS A 637 -7.72 34.98 -6.46
CA LYS A 637 -7.43 34.48 -5.11
C LYS A 637 -8.10 33.13 -4.90
N LYS A 638 -7.49 32.27 -4.07
CA LYS A 638 -8.14 31.05 -3.58
C LYS A 638 -9.18 31.43 -2.51
N ILE A 639 -10.34 30.82 -2.57
CA ILE A 639 -11.45 31.02 -1.64
C ILE A 639 -11.99 29.67 -1.19
N VAL A 640 -12.59 29.66 0.00
CA VAL A 640 -13.38 28.56 0.54
C VAL A 640 -14.85 28.94 0.45
N VAL A 641 -15.69 28.04 -0.04
CA VAL A 641 -17.12 28.29 -0.28
C VAL A 641 -17.95 27.17 0.29
N VAL A 642 -18.91 27.52 1.15
CA VAL A 642 -20.04 26.65 1.49
C VAL A 642 -21.05 26.76 0.33
N PRO A 643 -21.42 25.64 -0.33
CA PRO A 643 -22.38 25.64 -1.42
C PRO A 643 -23.67 26.37 -1.07
N LEU A 644 -24.21 27.15 -2.01
CA LEU A 644 -25.31 28.07 -1.76
C LEU A 644 -26.52 27.40 -1.09
N GLU A 645 -26.90 26.22 -1.59
CA GLU A 645 -28.04 25.43 -1.14
C GLU A 645 -27.85 24.86 0.29
N LEU A 646 -26.61 24.72 0.76
CA LEU A 646 -26.32 24.14 2.08
C LEU A 646 -26.25 25.19 3.19
N ARG A 647 -26.16 26.48 2.86
CA ARG A 647 -25.91 27.53 3.85
C ARG A 647 -27.02 27.65 4.88
N GLU A 648 -28.27 27.67 4.44
CA GLU A 648 -29.43 27.78 5.33
C GLU A 648 -29.61 26.51 6.18
N PRO A 649 -29.65 25.29 5.61
CA PRO A 649 -29.69 24.06 6.39
C PRO A 649 -28.58 23.95 7.44
N LEU A 650 -27.33 24.25 7.07
CA LEU A 650 -26.20 24.21 8.00
C LEU A 650 -26.28 25.31 9.07
N SER A 651 -26.77 26.50 8.73
CA SER A 651 -26.94 27.59 9.73
C SER A 651 -27.95 27.21 10.80
N ILE A 652 -29.04 26.52 10.41
CA ILE A 652 -30.05 26.01 11.34
C ILE A 652 -29.45 24.92 12.24
N LEU A 653 -28.74 23.95 11.66
CA LEU A 653 -28.13 22.85 12.41
C LEU A 653 -27.04 23.32 13.38
N LEU A 654 -26.25 24.31 13.00
CA LEU A 654 -25.13 24.83 13.78
C LEU A 654 -25.50 26.04 14.66
N GLY A 655 -26.75 26.49 14.63
CA GLY A 655 -27.23 27.61 15.45
C GLY A 655 -26.65 28.98 15.08
N VAL A 656 -26.25 29.19 13.82
CA VAL A 656 -25.60 30.42 13.35
C VAL A 656 -26.62 31.51 13.05
N LYS A 657 -26.49 32.66 13.73
CA LYS A 657 -27.31 33.84 13.48
C LYS A 657 -26.79 34.58 12.23
N THR A 658 -27.34 34.27 11.07
CA THR A 658 -27.04 35.02 9.84
C THR A 658 -27.84 36.34 9.81
N LYS A 659 -27.34 37.37 9.12
CA LYS A 659 -27.95 38.72 9.06
C LYS A 659 -29.39 38.77 8.52
N ASN A 660 -29.96 37.66 8.05
CA ASN A 660 -31.29 37.60 7.44
C ASN A 660 -32.31 36.69 8.15
N PHE A 661 -31.96 35.99 9.23
CA PHE A 661 -32.93 35.11 9.91
C PHE A 661 -32.68 35.03 11.41
N GLU A 662 -33.72 35.34 12.20
CA GLU A 662 -33.78 34.97 13.62
C GLU A 662 -34.22 33.50 13.73
N PRO A 663 -33.49 32.62 14.44
CA PRO A 663 -33.96 31.28 14.71
C PRO A 663 -35.07 31.37 15.77
N ALA A 664 -36.31 31.13 15.35
CA ALA A 664 -37.41 30.88 16.28
C ALA A 664 -37.14 29.56 17.02
N THR A 665 -37.19 29.65 18.34
CA THR A 665 -37.11 28.56 19.33
C THR A 665 -38.04 27.39 19.00
N ILE A 666 -37.47 26.19 18.82
CA ILE A 666 -38.15 24.89 18.97
C ILE A 666 -37.20 23.94 19.72
N TRP A 667 -36.88 24.29 20.97
CA TRP A 667 -36.25 23.37 21.94
C TRP A 667 -37.13 23.16 23.18
N ASP A 668 -38.42 23.46 23.06
CA ASP A 668 -39.42 23.03 24.03
C ASP A 668 -40.27 21.98 23.34
N TYR A 669 -40.01 20.70 23.61
CA TYR A 669 -40.97 19.61 23.75
C TYR A 669 -40.21 18.29 23.83
N LEU A 670 -39.99 17.82 25.06
CA LEU A 670 -40.07 16.44 25.56
C LEU A 670 -39.14 16.27 26.78
N LEU A 671 -39.62 16.71 27.93
CA LEU A 671 -39.24 16.16 29.23
C LEU A 671 -40.55 15.74 29.90
N GLU A 672 -40.87 14.46 29.80
CA GLU A 672 -41.67 13.78 30.81
C GLU A 672 -40.95 12.48 31.16
N ASP A 673 -40.64 12.40 32.45
CA ASP A 673 -39.93 11.38 33.17
C ASP A 673 -40.98 10.33 33.58
N GLU A 674 -40.88 9.09 33.10
CA GLU A 674 -41.64 7.97 33.64
C GLU A 674 -40.79 6.69 33.67
N GLY A 675 -40.47 6.26 34.90
CA GLY A 675 -40.49 4.85 35.29
C GLY A 675 -39.25 4.03 34.96
N VAL A 676 -38.41 3.84 35.98
CA VAL A 676 -37.33 2.84 36.01
C VAL A 676 -37.88 1.45 35.63
N GLN A 677 -37.57 1.04 34.40
CA GLN A 677 -37.45 -0.35 33.99
C GLN A 677 -35.99 -0.55 33.62
N GLU A 678 -35.41 -1.70 33.96
CA GLU A 678 -33.99 -2.00 33.68
C GLU A 678 -33.60 -1.57 32.25
N GLU A 679 -32.52 -0.79 32.15
CA GLU A 679 -32.14 -0.12 30.91
C GLU A 679 -31.04 -0.90 30.18
N VAL A 680 -31.12 -0.89 28.85
CA VAL A 680 -30.19 -1.57 27.94
C VAL A 680 -29.45 -0.51 27.13
N PHE A 681 -28.12 -0.64 27.09
CA PHE A 681 -27.26 0.18 26.26
C PHE A 681 -27.09 -0.42 24.87
N ILE A 682 -27.22 0.43 23.85
CA ILE A 682 -26.90 0.08 22.49
C ILE A 682 -25.47 0.53 22.19
N PHE A 683 -24.56 -0.41 22.00
CA PHE A 683 -23.18 -0.15 21.62
C PHE A 683 -22.97 -0.35 20.13
N ARG A 684 -22.13 0.49 19.52
CA ARG A 684 -21.47 0.18 18.25
C ARG A 684 -20.03 -0.17 18.55
N VAL A 685 -19.61 -1.37 18.14
CA VAL A 685 -18.25 -1.88 18.32
C VAL A 685 -17.64 -2.05 16.93
N ASN A 686 -16.50 -1.41 16.67
CA ASN A 686 -15.79 -1.54 15.39
C ASN A 686 -14.43 -2.18 15.67
N LEU A 687 -14.10 -3.26 14.95
CA LEU A 687 -12.74 -3.76 14.94
C LEU A 687 -11.88 -2.86 14.05
N THR A 688 -10.71 -2.48 14.54
CA THR A 688 -9.78 -1.59 13.84
C THR A 688 -8.32 -2.05 14.00
N ASP A 689 -7.39 -1.38 13.31
CA ASP A 689 -5.96 -1.68 13.44
C ASP A 689 -5.28 -0.83 14.53
N LYS A 690 -3.99 -1.10 14.81
CA LYS A 690 -3.19 -0.42 15.85
C LYS A 690 -3.12 1.10 15.72
N ALA A 691 -3.45 1.67 14.56
CA ALA A 691 -3.51 3.11 14.31
C ALA A 691 -4.94 3.64 14.10
N ALA A 692 -5.96 2.81 14.34
CA ALA A 692 -7.37 3.05 14.11
C ALA A 692 -7.72 3.38 12.62
N ARG A 693 -6.99 2.82 11.67
CA ARG A 693 -7.07 3.11 10.22
C ARG A 693 -8.15 2.32 9.47
N VAL A 694 -8.61 1.19 10.02
CA VAL A 694 -9.70 0.39 9.43
C VAL A 694 -11.03 1.00 9.85
N ARG A 695 -11.83 1.43 8.87
CA ARG A 695 -13.06 2.22 9.09
C ARG A 695 -14.32 1.45 8.76
N GLY A 696 -15.18 1.36 9.77
CA GLY A 696 -16.59 1.02 9.61
C GLY A 696 -16.90 -0.46 9.43
N PHE A 697 -15.89 -1.33 9.25
CA PHE A 697 -16.05 -2.78 9.16
C PHE A 697 -14.78 -3.49 9.66
N PRO A 698 -14.90 -4.71 10.22
CA PRO A 698 -16.16 -5.29 10.66
C PRO A 698 -16.69 -4.54 11.90
N TYR A 699 -18.00 -4.44 12.01
CA TYR A 699 -18.65 -3.82 13.17
C TYR A 699 -19.86 -4.61 13.64
N ARG A 700 -20.20 -4.40 14.91
CA ARG A 700 -21.37 -4.97 15.58
C ARG A 700 -22.14 -3.86 16.29
N ILE A 701 -23.47 -3.97 16.27
CA ILE A 701 -24.36 -3.19 17.12
C ILE A 701 -24.90 -4.14 18.17
N LEU A 702 -24.56 -3.91 19.43
CA LEU A 702 -24.88 -4.78 20.55
C LEU A 702 -25.87 -4.11 21.49
N ALA A 703 -26.85 -4.86 21.97
CA ALA A 703 -27.73 -4.50 23.06
C ALA A 703 -27.22 -5.16 24.35
N ILE A 704 -26.71 -4.36 25.28
CA ILE A 704 -26.05 -4.82 26.49
C ILE A 704 -26.76 -4.25 27.72
N PRO A 705 -27.21 -5.07 28.68
CA PRO A 705 -27.80 -4.58 29.93
C PRO A 705 -26.81 -3.71 30.70
N GLN A 706 -27.29 -2.61 31.28
CA GLN A 706 -26.43 -1.66 31.99
C GLN A 706 -25.75 -2.21 33.25
N ASP A 707 -26.34 -3.24 33.84
CA ASP A 707 -25.85 -3.96 35.01
C ASP A 707 -24.86 -5.07 34.66
N PHE A 708 -24.51 -5.25 33.38
CA PHE A 708 -23.38 -6.09 33.00
C PHE A 708 -22.08 -5.50 33.54
N THR A 709 -21.12 -6.39 33.81
CA THR A 709 -19.74 -6.01 34.09
C THR A 709 -18.97 -5.75 32.80
N LEU A 710 -17.86 -5.02 32.86
CA LEU A 710 -16.99 -4.86 31.69
C LEU A 710 -16.45 -6.20 31.18
N TYR A 711 -16.29 -7.19 32.06
CA TYR A 711 -15.95 -8.56 31.67
C TYR A 711 -17.04 -9.20 30.82
N GLN A 712 -18.31 -9.07 31.21
CA GLN A 712 -19.45 -9.56 30.42
C GLN A 712 -19.63 -8.80 29.10
N LEU A 713 -19.32 -7.50 29.08
CA LEU A 713 -19.27 -6.72 27.84
C LEU A 713 -18.16 -7.22 26.91
N ALA A 714 -16.97 -7.51 27.43
CA ALA A 714 -15.86 -8.07 26.64
C ALA A 714 -16.24 -9.43 26.01
N LEU A 715 -16.84 -10.33 26.80
CA LEU A 715 -17.37 -11.60 26.29
C LEU A 715 -18.39 -11.39 25.17
N ALA A 716 -19.36 -10.49 25.37
CA ALA A 716 -20.38 -10.19 24.36
C ALA A 716 -19.78 -9.57 23.09
N ILE A 717 -18.72 -8.77 23.22
CA ILE A 717 -17.99 -8.24 22.07
C ILE A 717 -17.31 -9.38 21.32
N LEU A 718 -16.45 -10.17 21.96
CA LEU A 718 -15.70 -11.22 21.27
C LEU A 718 -16.61 -12.27 20.63
N ASP A 719 -17.63 -12.74 21.36
CA ASP A 719 -18.64 -13.67 20.84
C ASP A 719 -19.32 -13.11 19.58
N SER A 720 -19.64 -11.80 19.57
CA SER A 720 -20.26 -11.18 18.40
C SER A 720 -19.35 -11.11 17.17
N PHE A 721 -18.03 -11.21 17.34
CA PHE A 721 -17.04 -11.26 16.26
C PHE A 721 -16.53 -12.68 15.99
N ASP A 722 -17.12 -13.70 16.61
CA ASP A 722 -16.69 -15.10 16.53
C ASP A 722 -15.24 -15.34 17.04
N PHE A 723 -14.79 -14.53 18.01
CA PHE A 723 -13.48 -14.66 18.66
C PHE A 723 -13.55 -15.63 19.86
N GLU A 724 -12.56 -16.51 19.98
CA GLU A 724 -12.23 -17.26 21.18
C GLU A 724 -11.77 -16.32 22.31
N PHE A 725 -12.35 -16.51 23.50
CA PHE A 725 -12.02 -15.73 24.70
C PHE A 725 -10.93 -16.45 25.50
N ASP A 726 -9.69 -16.39 25.02
CA ASP A 726 -8.54 -17.15 25.53
C ASP A 726 -7.36 -16.29 26.03
N HIS A 727 -7.38 -14.98 25.75
CA HIS A 727 -6.33 -14.02 26.14
C HIS A 727 -6.82 -12.93 27.12
N SER A 728 -5.87 -12.23 27.74
CA SER A 728 -6.14 -11.09 28.63
C SER A 728 -6.47 -9.81 27.84
N PHE A 729 -7.18 -8.87 28.46
CA PHE A 729 -7.69 -7.67 27.81
C PHE A 729 -7.84 -6.46 28.75
N GLY A 730 -8.20 -5.31 28.20
CA GLY A 730 -8.53 -4.10 28.95
C GLY A 730 -9.34 -3.07 28.16
N PHE A 731 -9.94 -2.11 28.87
CA PHE A 731 -10.66 -0.98 28.30
C PHE A 731 -9.92 0.33 28.60
N TYR A 732 -9.75 1.22 27.61
CA TYR A 732 -8.95 2.44 27.74
C TYR A 732 -9.60 3.67 27.09
N ASP A 733 -9.44 4.85 27.69
CA ASP A 733 -9.97 6.11 27.13
C ASP A 733 -9.13 6.67 25.96
N ASN A 734 -7.85 6.30 25.88
CA ASN A 734 -6.98 6.68 24.79
C ASN A 734 -7.06 5.67 23.64
N LEU A 735 -7.85 6.02 22.62
CA LEU A 735 -8.20 5.14 21.50
C LEU A 735 -7.04 4.80 20.56
N LYS A 736 -5.92 5.52 20.64
CA LYS A 736 -4.75 5.34 19.75
C LYS A 736 -3.55 4.73 20.45
N ASN A 737 -3.38 5.01 21.74
CA ASN A 737 -2.24 4.53 22.50
C ASN A 737 -2.66 4.25 23.94
N TRP A 738 -3.04 3.00 24.18
CA TRP A 738 -3.55 2.53 25.46
C TRP A 738 -2.56 2.73 26.62
N THR A 739 -1.24 2.67 26.37
CA THR A 739 -0.22 2.93 27.39
C THR A 739 -0.25 4.37 27.94
N ARG A 740 -0.86 5.31 27.20
CA ARG A 740 -1.06 6.71 27.60
C ARG A 740 -2.47 7.00 28.10
N ALA A 741 -3.29 5.98 28.37
CA ALA A 741 -4.62 6.13 28.92
C ALA A 741 -4.61 6.84 30.28
N ARG A 742 -5.59 7.71 30.52
CA ARG A 742 -5.82 8.35 31.83
C ARG A 742 -6.89 7.61 32.62
N GLU A 743 -7.81 6.99 31.90
CA GLU A 743 -8.85 6.10 32.42
C GLU A 743 -8.70 4.74 31.74
N GLY A 744 -8.70 3.67 32.53
CA GLY A 744 -8.64 2.32 32.02
C GLY A 744 -9.15 1.29 33.02
N TYR A 745 -9.36 0.06 32.55
CA TYR A 745 -9.84 -1.08 33.33
C TYR A 745 -9.21 -2.37 32.78
N GLU A 746 -8.59 -3.21 33.62
CA GLU A 746 -7.70 -4.29 33.19
C GLU A 746 -8.08 -5.64 33.82
N TYR A 747 -8.13 -6.71 33.00
CA TYR A 747 -8.37 -8.06 33.52
C TYR A 747 -7.21 -8.60 34.37
N PHE A 748 -5.97 -8.18 34.10
CA PHE A 748 -4.82 -8.49 34.94
C PHE A 748 -5.00 -8.05 36.40
N THR A 749 -5.73 -6.96 36.65
CA THR A 749 -6.03 -6.50 38.01
C THR A 749 -6.91 -7.50 38.75
N ASP A 750 -7.87 -8.15 38.08
CA ASP A 750 -8.71 -9.18 38.68
C ASP A 750 -7.93 -10.48 38.96
N LEU A 751 -6.89 -10.76 38.16
CA LEU A 751 -5.95 -11.88 38.39
C LEU A 751 -4.90 -11.60 39.49
N GLY A 752 -4.87 -10.38 40.03
CA GLY A 752 -3.89 -9.96 41.05
C GLY A 752 -2.53 -9.51 40.48
N GLU A 753 -2.45 -9.25 39.18
CA GLU A 753 -1.22 -8.90 38.45
C GLU A 753 -1.24 -7.47 37.87
N GLY A 754 -2.34 -6.73 38.03
CA GLY A 754 -2.48 -5.37 37.51
C GLY A 754 -1.89 -4.29 38.43
N TYR A 755 -1.24 -3.27 37.84
CA TYR A 755 -0.51 -2.24 38.59
C TYR A 755 -1.07 -0.82 38.43
N ARG A 756 -1.95 -0.56 37.45
CA ARG A 756 -2.33 0.81 37.05
C ARG A 756 -3.83 1.10 37.12
N PHE A 757 -4.69 0.17 36.72
CA PHE A 757 -6.12 0.39 36.56
C PHE A 757 -6.97 -0.62 37.34
N PRO A 758 -8.21 -0.28 37.75
CA PRO A 758 -9.12 -1.21 38.41
C PRO A 758 -9.53 -2.39 37.51
N GLY A 759 -10.03 -3.46 38.13
CA GLY A 759 -10.48 -4.67 37.45
C GLY A 759 -11.79 -4.50 36.65
N VAL A 760 -12.05 -5.44 35.74
CA VAL A 760 -13.23 -5.50 34.87
C VAL A 760 -14.35 -6.40 35.40
N GLU A 761 -14.06 -7.37 36.28
CA GLU A 761 -15.05 -8.35 36.78
C GLU A 761 -16.14 -7.74 37.66
N LYS A 762 -15.83 -6.66 38.38
CA LYS A 762 -16.77 -5.98 39.30
C LYS A 762 -17.22 -4.61 38.82
N THR A 763 -16.58 -4.08 37.78
CA THR A 763 -16.89 -2.76 37.23
C THR A 763 -18.07 -2.87 36.29
N LEU A 764 -19.16 -2.14 36.55
CA LEU A 764 -20.37 -2.20 35.73
C LEU A 764 -20.25 -1.30 34.50
N VAL A 765 -20.91 -1.70 33.41
CA VAL A 765 -20.95 -0.95 32.15
C VAL A 765 -21.49 0.47 32.37
N LYS A 766 -22.57 0.62 33.14
CA LYS A 766 -23.15 1.93 33.49
C LYS A 766 -22.22 2.86 34.28
N ASP A 767 -21.26 2.31 35.02
CA ASP A 767 -20.32 3.11 35.80
C ASP A 767 -19.22 3.72 34.92
N VAL A 768 -19.04 3.20 33.70
CA VAL A 768 -18.03 3.65 32.72
C VAL A 768 -18.65 4.42 31.56
N PHE A 769 -19.78 3.94 31.03
CA PHE A 769 -20.50 4.57 29.92
C PHE A 769 -21.68 5.40 30.43
N LYS A 770 -21.38 6.57 31.01
CA LYS A 770 -22.37 7.44 31.66
C LYS A 770 -23.16 8.36 30.72
N GLU A 771 -22.71 8.51 29.48
CA GLU A 771 -23.31 9.43 28.51
C GLU A 771 -23.24 8.86 27.08
N THR A 772 -24.29 9.12 26.30
CA THR A 772 -24.34 8.75 24.88
C THR A 772 -23.15 9.38 24.13
N GLY A 773 -22.44 8.56 23.35
CA GLY A 773 -21.23 8.96 22.63
C GLY A 773 -19.92 8.66 23.36
N LYS A 774 -19.94 8.26 24.65
CA LYS A 774 -18.73 7.80 25.36
C LYS A 774 -18.09 6.63 24.59
N ARG A 775 -16.77 6.71 24.43
CA ARG A 775 -15.94 5.73 23.71
C ARG A 775 -14.86 5.16 24.62
N MET A 776 -14.58 3.87 24.45
CA MET A 776 -13.43 3.19 25.03
C MET A 776 -12.81 2.29 23.96
N LEU A 777 -11.49 2.17 23.97
CA LEU A 777 -10.77 1.11 23.27
C LEU A 777 -10.84 -0.15 24.13
N PHE A 778 -11.49 -1.19 23.63
CA PHE A 778 -11.36 -2.54 24.13
C PHE A 778 -10.18 -3.20 23.40
N LEU A 779 -9.07 -3.37 24.11
CA LEU A 779 -7.86 -4.03 23.62
C LEU A 779 -7.87 -5.47 24.09
N PHE A 780 -7.88 -6.41 23.16
CA PHE A 780 -7.88 -7.84 23.43
C PHE A 780 -6.60 -8.47 22.88
N ASP A 781 -5.97 -9.35 23.68
CA ASP A 781 -4.64 -9.88 23.45
C ASP A 781 -3.56 -8.78 23.35
N TYR A 782 -2.77 -8.60 24.40
CA TYR A 782 -1.71 -7.60 24.43
C TYR A 782 -0.51 -7.93 23.51
N GLY A 783 -0.39 -9.16 23.02
CA GLY A 783 0.62 -9.56 22.04
C GLY A 783 0.23 -9.13 20.63
N ASP A 784 -0.92 -9.63 20.17
CA ASP A 784 -1.42 -9.35 18.81
C ASP A 784 -2.04 -7.94 18.70
N GLU A 785 -2.51 -7.40 19.82
CA GLU A 785 -3.18 -6.11 19.97
C GLU A 785 -4.41 -5.95 19.07
N TRP A 786 -5.46 -6.73 19.34
CA TRP A 786 -6.75 -6.55 18.68
C TRP A 786 -7.49 -5.33 19.24
N HIS A 787 -7.78 -4.36 18.37
CA HIS A 787 -8.36 -3.07 18.77
C HIS A 787 -9.85 -2.99 18.43
N PHE A 788 -10.72 -3.02 19.45
CA PHE A 788 -12.16 -2.81 19.29
C PHE A 788 -12.56 -1.43 19.83
N LEU A 789 -13.07 -0.56 18.96
CA LEU A 789 -13.60 0.73 19.36
C LEU A 789 -15.07 0.60 19.78
N VAL A 790 -15.33 0.70 21.08
CA VAL A 790 -16.64 0.54 21.70
C VAL A 790 -17.26 1.92 21.96
N ARG A 791 -18.41 2.21 21.34
CA ARG A 791 -19.15 3.47 21.49
C ARG A 791 -20.56 3.25 22.00
N LEU A 792 -20.95 3.93 23.08
CA LEU A 792 -22.35 3.98 23.51
C LEU A 792 -23.16 4.84 22.52
N MET A 793 -24.14 4.25 21.86
CA MET A 793 -24.96 4.91 20.83
C MET A 793 -26.24 5.52 21.40
N LYS A 794 -26.89 4.81 22.32
CA LYS A 794 -28.11 5.25 23.00
C LYS A 794 -28.47 4.28 24.10
N GLU A 795 -29.44 4.70 24.90
CA GLU A 795 -30.08 3.93 25.95
C GLU A 795 -31.54 3.63 25.58
N VAL A 796 -32.01 2.42 25.89
CA VAL A 796 -33.38 1.96 25.61
C VAL A 796 -33.91 1.15 26.79
N GLY A 797 -35.23 1.09 26.98
CA GLY A 797 -35.83 0.22 27.98
C GLY A 797 -35.73 -1.27 27.59
N ARG A 798 -35.55 -2.15 28.58
CA ARG A 798 -35.49 -3.61 28.38
C ARG A 798 -36.86 -4.17 27.95
N GLU A 799 -36.90 -4.90 26.85
CA GLU A 799 -38.11 -5.58 26.39
C GLU A 799 -38.20 -7.01 26.99
N GLU A 800 -39.35 -7.39 27.57
CA GLU A 800 -39.55 -8.69 28.25
C GLU A 800 -39.37 -9.93 27.34
N GLN A 801 -39.34 -9.76 26.01
CA GLN A 801 -39.30 -10.85 25.02
C GLN A 801 -37.97 -10.94 24.25
N GLU A 802 -36.98 -10.08 24.54
CA GLU A 802 -35.65 -10.12 23.91
C GLU A 802 -34.61 -10.78 24.82
N GLU A 803 -33.72 -11.59 24.24
CA GLU A 803 -32.56 -12.17 24.94
C GLU A 803 -31.38 -11.19 24.91
N TYR A 804 -30.68 -11.04 26.04
CA TYR A 804 -29.52 -10.15 26.20
C TYR A 804 -28.30 -10.90 26.75
N PRO A 805 -27.06 -10.62 26.31
CA PRO A 805 -26.68 -9.59 25.33
C PRO A 805 -27.15 -9.97 23.91
N GLY A 806 -27.60 -8.98 23.14
CA GLY A 806 -28.18 -9.21 21.81
C GLY A 806 -27.37 -8.54 20.71
N VAL A 807 -27.07 -9.26 19.63
CA VAL A 807 -26.49 -8.64 18.41
C VAL A 807 -27.63 -8.09 17.56
N ILE A 808 -27.81 -6.77 17.56
CA ILE A 808 -28.83 -6.08 16.75
C ILE A 808 -28.44 -6.10 15.27
N LYS A 809 -27.17 -5.86 14.98
CA LYS A 809 -26.63 -5.81 13.60
C LYS A 809 -25.17 -6.26 13.61
N GLY A 810 -24.78 -7.04 12.61
CA GLY A 810 -23.37 -7.31 12.33
C GLY A 810 -23.06 -7.16 10.85
N GLU A 811 -21.91 -6.59 10.55
CA GLU A 811 -21.42 -6.31 9.20
C GLU A 811 -19.91 -6.53 9.14
N GLY A 812 -19.42 -7.16 8.06
CA GLY A 812 -18.03 -7.59 7.91
C GLY A 812 -17.70 -8.87 8.70
N GLU A 813 -16.86 -9.72 8.11
CA GLU A 813 -16.34 -10.97 8.68
C GLU A 813 -14.86 -10.77 9.05
N VAL A 814 -14.40 -11.38 10.15
CA VAL A 814 -13.01 -11.44 10.60
C VAL A 814 -12.76 -12.81 11.22
N GLU A 815 -11.58 -13.39 10.98
CA GLU A 815 -11.10 -14.60 11.66
C GLU A 815 -9.98 -14.19 12.62
N GLN A 816 -10.01 -14.70 13.86
CA GLN A 816 -9.04 -14.33 14.91
C GLN A 816 -7.66 -14.96 14.70
N TYR A 817 -7.62 -16.18 14.16
CA TYR A 817 -6.38 -16.94 13.90
C TYR A 817 -6.40 -17.41 12.44
N ASP A 818 -5.38 -17.00 11.68
CA ASP A 818 -5.06 -17.49 10.32
C ASP A 818 -4.32 -18.83 10.34
#